data_AF-F0H078-F1
#
_entry.id   AF-F0H078-F1
#
_cell.length_a   1.000
_cell.length_b   1.000
_cell.length_c   1.000
_cell.angle_alpha   90.00
_cell.angle_beta   90.00
_cell.angle_gamma   90.00
#
_symmetry.space_group_name_H-M   'P 1'
#
loop_
_entity.id
_entity.type
_entity.pdbx_description
1 polymer ?
#
loop_
_entity_poly.entity_id
_entity_poly.type
_entity_poly.pdbx_seq_one_letter_code
_entity_poly.pdbx_strand_id
1 'polypeptide(L)'
;MNNKLMKGFSLVLASSLLMTNVAYAKDLDIRKNETIYVTKEANKIKDKTGSIWINSDNNIKIKDKTSLKNIKNLKTDKKVNLENGYINWNEDSKDIYYQGDSKEDLPVDINVKYFLDGKEMTFDKLKGKSGHLKIKIEAVNKTKTKANINGEEREIYSPYLALTEINFNSEKVKNLTTDSGKLVKDGKNEIIAAVLTPGLRENFDGIIEGDKLDNFKDKVEMEMDVTDYEPTEIYALISNEFFQEEGKLDSLDELKNGVNELEENAAKLVDGSNQLDQGSKKLNDGIGKLNEGAGQLSQGSSKIVSSFDQLANGFSGLPGKIQTINSAVNQLNNGGSKLYSGVNQYTGAVGEINKNMALLNQGAESLNNGASEIDSSLEKLNKGTSSLRNTLKQSSNNNDLGMLTESMGQLSSGLDELSNGISPLAESINQINGGYKKIEESSKTLSQGINNLNQSAQNLPGLDSNVQNINAQVGAIDQVIANLQAKNEDGSLSSEIENLNAIKQGLSIESQSLSVNSQANLSIKEGLGQLAGGSEELTSSINKANSGLGQVSSKLNDSKEKVQTSSAKLSQASKKISSSLSNSNIKKLEESVIMIDDATGKIKAGSEKLKEGAQRNQVGVNKLSGAINQLDSNSGELLNGSASLSSGLNQFQERSKSLSQLANINETAINPMANGLKQLDNGINKLSNSTGQLKNGSDQYVSSFEKFKKGLSDYKTKGIDKLANKSGDLTEISEILDQMSKIAKENKAITGTSDDFETSSRIIEKIK
;
A
#
# COMPACT_ATOMS: atom_id res chain seq x y z
N MET A 1 -21.66 -89.11 -69.97
CA MET A 1 -21.08 -87.75 -69.91
C MET A 1 -20.08 -87.72 -68.76
N ASN A 2 -18.88 -88.27 -68.92
CA ASN A 2 -17.67 -87.64 -69.50
C ASN A 2 -17.16 -86.40 -68.74
N ASN A 3 -16.02 -86.58 -68.05
CA ASN A 3 -14.87 -85.66 -68.03
C ASN A 3 -15.13 -84.15 -67.78
N LYS A 4 -15.97 -83.77 -66.81
CA LYS A 4 -16.06 -82.35 -66.36
C LYS A 4 -15.33 -82.06 -65.04
N LEU A 5 -15.28 -83.00 -64.09
CA LEU A 5 -14.59 -82.80 -62.81
C LEU A 5 -13.07 -83.03 -62.89
N MET A 6 -12.63 -84.01 -63.68
CA MET A 6 -11.20 -84.15 -64.02
C MET A 6 -10.70 -82.94 -64.84
N LYS A 7 -11.61 -82.25 -65.56
CA LYS A 7 -11.35 -80.95 -66.21
C LYS A 7 -11.31 -79.79 -65.22
N GLY A 8 -12.07 -79.81 -64.12
CA GLY A 8 -11.98 -78.82 -63.04
C GLY A 8 -10.67 -78.91 -62.28
N PHE A 9 -10.24 -80.14 -61.96
CA PHE A 9 -8.96 -80.41 -61.30
C PHE A 9 -7.76 -80.07 -62.20
N SER A 10 -7.84 -80.39 -63.49
CA SER A 10 -6.84 -79.91 -64.46
C SER A 10 -6.97 -78.41 -64.74
N LEU A 11 -8.09 -77.73 -64.50
CA LEU A 11 -8.18 -76.27 -64.63
C LEU A 11 -7.59 -75.53 -63.43
N VAL A 12 -7.68 -76.07 -62.20
CA VAL A 12 -7.10 -75.47 -60.98
C VAL A 12 -5.61 -75.80 -60.85
N LEU A 13 -5.20 -77.02 -61.21
CA LEU A 13 -3.78 -77.35 -61.37
C LEU A 13 -3.17 -76.67 -62.61
N ALA A 14 -3.91 -76.50 -63.71
CA ALA A 14 -3.43 -75.70 -64.85
C ALA A 14 -3.44 -74.20 -64.56
N SER A 15 -4.41 -73.67 -63.80
CA SER A 15 -4.40 -72.25 -63.43
C SER A 15 -3.29 -71.94 -62.43
N SER A 16 -2.92 -72.86 -61.53
CA SER A 16 -1.70 -72.74 -60.73
C SER A 16 -0.43 -72.95 -61.55
N LEU A 17 -0.42 -73.80 -62.59
CA LEU A 17 0.67 -73.87 -63.59
C LEU A 17 0.78 -72.57 -64.43
N LEU A 18 -0.27 -71.75 -64.51
CA LEU A 18 -0.36 -70.53 -65.34
C LEU A 18 -0.36 -69.22 -64.54
N MET A 19 -0.38 -69.24 -63.20
CA MET A 19 -0.13 -68.03 -62.42
C MET A 19 1.36 -67.73 -62.43
N THR A 20 1.84 -67.11 -63.51
CA THR A 20 3.04 -66.28 -63.43
C THR A 20 2.67 -65.11 -62.51
N ASN A 21 3.20 -65.08 -61.29
CA ASN A 21 3.33 -63.82 -60.58
C ASN A 21 4.25 -62.96 -61.45
N VAL A 22 3.70 -61.92 -62.09
CA VAL A 22 4.51 -60.91 -62.76
C VAL A 22 5.11 -60.06 -61.64
N ALA A 23 6.19 -60.55 -61.05
CA ALA A 23 7.04 -59.78 -60.17
C ALA A 23 7.97 -58.93 -61.05
N TYR A 24 7.85 -57.61 -60.93
CA TYR A 24 8.79 -56.67 -61.53
C TYR A 24 10.00 -56.55 -60.59
N ALA A 25 11.08 -57.32 -60.81
CA ALA A 25 12.46 -56.89 -60.51
C ALA A 25 13.55 -57.91 -60.88
N LYS A 26 14.55 -57.39 -61.62
CA LYS A 26 15.90 -57.88 -61.97
C LYS A 26 16.03 -58.97 -63.06
N ASP A 27 16.38 -58.47 -64.26
CA ASP A 27 16.76 -59.12 -65.53
C ASP A 27 17.50 -60.47 -65.42
N LEU A 28 16.76 -61.56 -65.26
CA LEU A 28 17.19 -62.88 -65.73
C LEU A 28 16.22 -63.32 -66.84
N ASP A 29 16.76 -63.43 -68.06
CA ASP A 29 16.01 -63.72 -69.29
C ASP A 29 15.42 -65.15 -69.35
N ILE A 30 15.76 -66.01 -68.37
CA ILE A 30 15.47 -67.44 -68.39
C ILE A 30 14.88 -67.88 -67.05
N ARG A 31 13.65 -68.36 -67.08
CA ARG A 31 12.90 -68.88 -65.94
C ARG A 31 12.94 -70.40 -65.93
N LYS A 32 13.19 -71.00 -64.77
CA LYS A 32 13.17 -72.45 -64.53
C LYS A 32 12.06 -72.78 -63.55
N ASN A 33 11.00 -73.41 -64.04
CA ASN A 33 9.91 -73.90 -63.23
C ASN A 33 10.09 -75.40 -62.99
N GLU A 34 10.30 -75.79 -61.75
CA GLU A 34 10.43 -77.17 -61.33
C GLU A 34 9.15 -77.66 -60.66
N THR A 35 8.64 -78.81 -61.11
CA THR A 35 7.53 -79.50 -60.46
C THR A 35 7.94 -80.93 -60.12
N ILE A 36 8.01 -81.23 -58.82
CA ILE A 36 8.24 -82.59 -58.33
C ILE A 36 6.90 -83.28 -58.16
N TYR A 37 6.60 -84.22 -59.04
CA TYR A 37 5.45 -85.11 -58.90
C TYR A 37 5.82 -86.28 -57.99
N VAL A 38 5.08 -86.44 -56.90
CA VAL A 38 5.30 -87.50 -55.92
C VAL A 38 4.06 -88.36 -55.86
N THR A 39 4.20 -89.68 -56.02
CA THR A 39 3.12 -90.62 -55.69
C THR A 39 3.48 -91.33 -54.39
N LYS A 40 2.61 -91.20 -53.38
CA LYS A 40 2.73 -91.89 -52.10
C LYS A 40 1.64 -92.94 -51.96
N GLU A 41 2.01 -94.10 -51.43
CA GLU A 41 1.07 -95.15 -51.00
C GLU A 41 1.42 -95.58 -49.59
N ALA A 42 0.46 -95.55 -48.67
CA ALA A 42 0.66 -95.84 -47.25
C ALA A 42 1.82 -95.03 -46.62
N ASN A 43 1.86 -93.72 -46.92
CA ASN A 43 2.90 -92.77 -46.52
C ASN A 43 4.33 -93.13 -46.99
N LYS A 44 4.48 -94.02 -47.98
CA LYS A 44 5.77 -94.33 -48.61
C LYS A 44 5.79 -93.82 -50.04
N ILE A 45 6.86 -93.10 -50.39
CA ILE A 45 7.09 -92.61 -51.76
C ILE A 45 7.30 -93.82 -52.67
N LYS A 46 6.44 -93.96 -53.69
CA LYS A 46 6.53 -95.00 -54.72
C LYS A 46 7.23 -94.50 -55.97
N ASP A 47 6.89 -93.28 -56.36
CA ASP A 47 7.45 -92.60 -57.52
C ASP A 47 7.75 -91.14 -57.19
N LYS A 48 8.84 -90.63 -57.75
CA LYS A 48 9.26 -89.24 -57.61
C LYS A 48 9.86 -88.78 -58.93
N THR A 49 9.05 -88.06 -59.70
CA THR A 49 9.42 -87.57 -61.02
C THR A 49 9.56 -86.06 -60.96
N GLY A 50 10.74 -85.53 -61.26
CA GLY A 50 10.92 -84.10 -61.49
C GLY A 50 10.57 -83.76 -62.92
N SER A 51 9.68 -82.79 -63.11
CA SER A 51 9.33 -82.18 -64.39
C SER A 51 9.82 -80.74 -64.40
N ILE A 52 10.69 -80.42 -65.34
CA ILE A 52 11.28 -79.09 -65.45
C ILE A 52 10.75 -78.46 -66.73
N TRP A 53 10.29 -77.22 -66.59
CA TRP A 53 10.00 -76.31 -67.68
C TRP A 53 10.94 -75.12 -67.60
N ILE A 54 11.84 -75.01 -68.58
CA ILE A 54 12.64 -73.81 -68.78
C ILE A 54 11.97 -72.99 -69.87
N ASN A 55 11.71 -71.72 -69.59
CA ASN A 55 11.17 -70.78 -70.56
C ASN A 55 11.98 -69.48 -70.60
N SER A 56 12.18 -68.94 -71.79
CA SER A 56 12.90 -67.68 -72.00
C SER A 56 12.22 -66.87 -73.09
N ASP A 57 12.44 -65.55 -73.08
CA ASP A 57 12.00 -64.69 -74.16
C ASP A 57 12.90 -64.87 -75.43
N ASN A 58 14.08 -65.49 -75.27
CA ASN A 58 15.12 -65.74 -76.29
C ASN A 58 15.41 -67.25 -76.48
N ASN A 59 16.25 -67.62 -77.46
CA ASN A 59 16.69 -69.01 -77.66
C ASN A 59 17.54 -69.48 -76.47
N ILE A 60 17.22 -70.66 -75.93
CA ILE A 60 17.82 -71.15 -74.69
C ILE A 60 19.21 -71.76 -74.95
N LYS A 61 20.23 -71.05 -74.45
CA LYS A 61 21.64 -71.47 -74.43
C LYS A 61 22.20 -71.37 -73.01
N ILE A 62 21.99 -72.40 -72.19
CA ILE A 62 22.25 -72.34 -70.75
C ILE A 62 22.74 -73.68 -70.20
N LYS A 63 23.49 -73.62 -69.09
CA LYS A 63 23.86 -74.78 -68.29
C LYS A 63 22.87 -74.95 -67.15
N ASP A 64 22.10 -76.01 -67.25
CA ASP A 64 21.08 -76.33 -66.27
C ASP A 64 21.59 -77.35 -65.26
N LYS A 65 21.78 -76.93 -64.01
CA LYS A 65 22.16 -77.83 -62.92
C LYS A 65 20.97 -78.71 -62.54
N THR A 66 21.14 -80.02 -62.57
CA THR A 66 20.11 -80.96 -62.11
C THR A 66 20.71 -82.24 -61.52
N SER A 67 20.07 -82.75 -60.47
CA SER A 67 20.38 -84.06 -59.88
C SER A 67 19.53 -85.21 -60.44
N LEU A 68 18.58 -84.91 -61.34
CA LEU A 68 17.70 -85.89 -61.95
C LEU A 68 18.45 -87.02 -62.68
N LYS A 69 17.83 -88.21 -62.66
CA LYS A 69 18.31 -89.41 -63.36
C LYS A 69 17.31 -89.84 -64.43
N ASN A 70 17.74 -90.68 -65.36
CA ASN A 70 16.89 -91.20 -66.44
C ASN A 70 16.15 -90.09 -67.22
N ILE A 71 16.88 -89.03 -67.55
CA ILE A 71 16.32 -87.79 -68.08
C ILE A 71 15.77 -88.01 -69.50
N LYS A 72 14.54 -87.55 -69.71
CA LYS A 72 13.84 -87.65 -70.99
C LYS A 72 13.34 -86.26 -71.40
N ASN A 73 13.66 -85.85 -72.61
CA ASN A 73 13.07 -84.66 -73.22
C ASN A 73 11.60 -84.97 -73.55
N LEU A 74 10.70 -84.05 -73.23
CA LEU A 74 9.25 -84.24 -73.41
C LEU A 74 8.73 -83.72 -74.75
N LYS A 75 9.52 -82.93 -75.47
CA LYS A 75 9.15 -82.37 -76.79
C LYS A 75 9.87 -83.03 -77.96
N THR A 76 11.03 -83.64 -77.73
CA THR A 76 11.87 -84.20 -78.80
C THR A 76 12.40 -85.59 -78.41
N ASP A 77 12.73 -86.41 -79.41
CA ASP A 77 13.35 -87.73 -79.20
C ASP A 77 14.88 -87.66 -78.93
N LYS A 78 15.43 -86.45 -78.76
CA LYS A 78 16.86 -86.25 -78.45
C LYS A 78 17.19 -86.81 -77.07
N LYS A 79 18.25 -87.62 -76.98
CA LYS A 79 18.81 -88.04 -75.68
C LYS A 79 19.42 -86.84 -74.97
N VAL A 80 19.11 -86.69 -73.67
CA VAL A 80 19.66 -85.64 -72.81
C VAL A 80 20.82 -86.23 -72.02
N ASN A 81 22.03 -85.70 -72.24
CA ASN A 81 23.23 -86.14 -71.53
C ASN A 81 23.49 -85.25 -70.31
N LEU A 82 23.79 -85.88 -69.18
CA LEU A 82 24.15 -85.21 -67.94
C LEU A 82 25.68 -85.25 -67.77
N GLU A 83 26.33 -84.10 -67.80
CA GLU A 83 27.77 -83.96 -67.60
C GLU A 83 28.04 -83.28 -66.26
N ASN A 84 28.64 -84.00 -65.30
CA ASN A 84 28.97 -83.48 -63.97
C ASN A 84 27.81 -82.79 -63.23
N GLY A 85 26.57 -83.28 -63.41
CA GLY A 85 25.37 -82.70 -62.79
C GLY A 85 24.76 -81.52 -63.54
N TYR A 86 25.20 -81.25 -64.77
CA TYR A 86 24.65 -80.22 -65.63
C TYR A 86 24.12 -80.80 -66.95
N ILE A 87 23.04 -80.22 -67.45
CA ILE A 87 22.57 -80.37 -68.82
C ILE A 87 22.98 -79.11 -69.58
N ASN A 88 23.71 -79.27 -70.67
CA ASN A 88 24.04 -78.16 -71.57
C ASN A 88 22.92 -78.03 -72.61
N TRP A 89 22.02 -77.06 -72.43
CA TRP A 89 20.99 -76.74 -73.41
C TRP A 89 21.56 -75.77 -74.45
N ASN A 90 21.46 -76.14 -75.72
CA ASN A 90 21.78 -75.28 -76.86
C ASN A 90 20.73 -75.52 -77.93
N GLU A 91 19.52 -75.04 -77.67
CA GLU A 91 18.35 -75.29 -78.51
C GLU A 91 17.84 -73.95 -79.08
N ASP A 92 17.49 -73.94 -80.38
CA ASP A 92 16.80 -72.82 -81.01
C ASP A 92 15.30 -72.83 -80.64
N SER A 93 15.02 -72.91 -79.34
CA SER A 93 13.69 -72.95 -78.74
C SER A 93 13.63 -72.01 -77.54
N LYS A 94 12.45 -71.41 -77.34
CA LYS A 94 12.11 -70.59 -76.18
C LYS A 94 11.59 -71.40 -74.99
N ASP A 95 11.29 -72.67 -75.22
CA ASP A 95 10.75 -73.59 -74.22
C ASP A 95 11.46 -74.94 -74.27
N ILE A 96 11.92 -75.40 -73.10
CA ILE A 96 12.46 -76.75 -72.91
C ILE A 96 11.65 -77.43 -71.81
N TYR A 97 11.18 -78.64 -72.13
CA TYR A 97 10.50 -79.52 -71.17
C TYR A 97 11.25 -80.83 -71.09
N TYR A 98 11.64 -81.19 -69.88
CA TYR A 98 12.25 -82.48 -69.62
C TYR A 98 11.79 -83.02 -68.28
N GLN A 99 11.85 -84.33 -68.13
CA GLN A 99 11.55 -84.99 -66.87
C GLN A 99 12.61 -86.03 -66.53
N GLY A 100 12.70 -86.40 -65.27
CA GLY A 100 13.56 -87.49 -64.81
C GLY A 100 13.20 -87.93 -63.40
N ASP A 101 13.82 -89.01 -62.96
CA ASP A 101 13.64 -89.55 -61.62
C ASP A 101 14.44 -88.72 -60.60
N SER A 102 13.77 -88.27 -59.54
CA SER A 102 14.40 -87.52 -58.45
C SER A 102 14.68 -88.40 -57.24
N LYS A 103 15.89 -88.29 -56.68
CA LYS A 103 16.26 -88.92 -55.41
C LYS A 103 16.33 -87.95 -54.23
N GLU A 104 16.12 -86.65 -54.47
CA GLU A 104 16.23 -85.60 -53.44
C GLU A 104 15.13 -85.71 -52.39
N ASP A 105 15.47 -85.43 -51.14
CA ASP A 105 14.48 -85.40 -50.06
C ASP A 105 13.48 -84.26 -50.25
N LEU A 106 12.24 -84.49 -49.83
CA LEU A 106 11.20 -83.48 -49.92
C LEU A 106 11.33 -82.51 -48.72
N PRO A 107 11.33 -81.19 -48.96
CA PRO A 107 11.47 -80.19 -47.90
C PRO A 107 10.27 -80.17 -46.94
N VAL A 108 9.10 -80.59 -47.41
CA VAL A 108 7.90 -80.80 -46.59
C VAL A 108 7.37 -82.19 -46.89
N ASP A 109 6.95 -82.89 -45.84
CA ASP A 109 6.39 -84.23 -45.95
C ASP A 109 4.92 -84.22 -45.54
N ILE A 110 4.03 -84.60 -46.45
CA ILE A 110 2.61 -84.76 -46.15
C ILE A 110 2.35 -86.19 -45.67
N ASN A 111 1.89 -86.29 -44.43
CA ASN A 111 1.53 -87.54 -43.78
C ASN A 111 0.01 -87.62 -43.64
N VAL A 112 -0.57 -88.74 -44.06
CA VAL A 112 -2.01 -88.98 -43.97
C VAL A 112 -2.29 -90.16 -43.06
N LYS A 113 -3.21 -89.98 -42.11
CA LYS A 113 -3.72 -91.05 -41.24
C LYS A 113 -5.22 -91.14 -41.35
N TYR A 114 -5.73 -92.35 -41.51
CA TYR A 114 -7.16 -92.65 -41.57
C TYR A 114 -7.56 -93.43 -40.32
N PHE A 115 -8.70 -93.10 -39.72
CA PHE A 115 -9.26 -93.80 -38.58
C PHE A 115 -10.73 -94.12 -38.85
N LEU A 116 -11.09 -95.41 -38.88
CA LEU A 116 -12.49 -95.84 -39.00
C LEU A 116 -12.95 -96.37 -37.63
N ASP A 117 -14.01 -95.78 -37.07
CA ASP A 117 -14.53 -96.06 -35.73
C ASP A 117 -13.42 -96.03 -34.66
N GLY A 118 -12.52 -95.04 -34.77
CA GLY A 118 -11.38 -94.84 -33.87
C GLY A 118 -10.19 -95.79 -34.07
N LYS A 119 -10.25 -96.74 -35.01
CA LYS A 119 -9.13 -97.63 -35.33
C LYS A 119 -8.37 -97.13 -36.55
N GLU A 120 -7.04 -97.05 -36.46
CA GLU A 120 -6.21 -96.64 -37.59
C GLU A 120 -6.29 -97.65 -38.75
N MET A 121 -6.50 -97.13 -39.95
CA MET A 121 -6.69 -97.88 -41.18
C MET A 121 -5.69 -97.45 -42.26
N THR A 122 -5.31 -98.37 -43.14
CA THR A 122 -4.63 -98.05 -44.38
C THR A 122 -5.65 -97.77 -45.48
N PHE A 123 -5.31 -96.91 -46.45
CA PHE A 123 -6.19 -96.53 -47.57
C PHE A 123 -6.88 -97.73 -48.23
N ASP A 124 -6.14 -98.77 -48.63
CA ASP A 124 -6.72 -99.96 -49.28
C ASP A 124 -7.75 -100.72 -48.42
N LYS A 125 -7.63 -100.63 -47.09
CA LYS A 125 -8.53 -101.33 -46.16
C LYS A 125 -9.83 -100.57 -45.91
N LEU A 126 -9.94 -99.33 -46.39
CA LEU A 126 -11.15 -98.51 -46.29
C LEU A 126 -12.18 -98.87 -47.36
N LYS A 127 -11.76 -99.53 -48.43
CA LYS A 127 -12.62 -99.87 -49.56
C LYS A 127 -13.81 -100.75 -49.13
N GLY A 128 -15.03 -100.30 -49.47
CA GLY A 128 -16.30 -100.95 -49.15
C GLY A 128 -16.67 -100.93 -47.66
N LYS A 129 -15.96 -100.17 -46.81
CA LYS A 129 -16.25 -100.06 -45.38
C LYS A 129 -17.31 -98.98 -45.11
N SER A 130 -18.03 -99.14 -44.01
CA SER A 130 -18.99 -98.18 -43.48
C SER A 130 -18.69 -97.93 -42.01
N GLY A 131 -18.87 -96.71 -41.53
CA GLY A 131 -18.56 -96.30 -40.15
C GLY A 131 -18.23 -94.81 -40.06
N HIS A 132 -17.72 -94.38 -38.91
CA HIS A 132 -17.26 -93.00 -38.72
C HIS A 132 -15.78 -92.88 -39.10
N LEU A 133 -15.48 -92.14 -40.16
CA LEU A 133 -14.14 -91.95 -40.71
C LEU A 133 -13.58 -90.59 -40.30
N LYS A 134 -12.40 -90.62 -39.68
CA LYS A 134 -11.55 -89.45 -39.46
C LYS A 134 -10.31 -89.52 -40.35
N ILE A 135 -9.98 -88.43 -41.03
CA ILE A 135 -8.76 -88.28 -41.84
C ILE A 135 -7.96 -87.14 -41.26
N LYS A 136 -6.69 -87.40 -40.94
CA LYS A 136 -5.73 -86.39 -40.50
C LYS A 136 -4.66 -86.24 -41.58
N ILE A 137 -4.48 -85.02 -42.08
CA ILE A 137 -3.40 -84.64 -42.99
C ILE A 137 -2.46 -83.71 -42.23
N GLU A 138 -1.18 -84.03 -42.20
CA GLU A 138 -0.16 -83.30 -41.44
C GLU A 138 1.04 -83.01 -42.35
N ALA A 139 1.38 -81.72 -42.50
CA ALA A 139 2.54 -81.25 -43.23
C ALA A 139 3.70 -81.05 -42.25
N VAL A 140 4.81 -81.74 -42.50
CA VAL A 140 6.00 -81.66 -41.65
C VAL A 140 7.13 -80.98 -42.41
N ASN A 141 7.51 -79.78 -41.99
CA ASN A 141 8.63 -79.05 -42.58
C ASN A 141 9.97 -79.60 -42.07
N LYS A 142 10.83 -79.99 -42.99
CA LYS A 142 12.17 -80.56 -42.70
C LYS A 142 13.29 -79.56 -42.98
N THR A 143 12.97 -78.40 -43.54
CA THR A 143 13.95 -77.40 -43.95
C THR A 143 13.97 -76.26 -42.95
N LYS A 144 15.10 -76.10 -42.25
CA LYS A 144 15.34 -75.01 -41.29
C LYS A 144 16.80 -74.59 -41.30
N THR A 145 17.06 -73.35 -40.88
CA THR A 145 18.40 -72.79 -40.67
C THR A 145 18.53 -72.19 -39.28
N LYS A 146 19.76 -71.94 -38.83
CA LYS A 146 20.01 -71.16 -37.62
C LYS A 146 20.27 -69.71 -38.02
N ALA A 147 19.57 -68.77 -37.39
CA ALA A 147 19.79 -67.35 -37.59
C ALA A 147 19.92 -66.64 -36.24
N ASN A 148 20.70 -65.56 -36.23
CA ASN A 148 20.76 -64.65 -35.08
C ASN A 148 19.60 -63.66 -35.20
N ILE A 149 18.67 -63.71 -34.26
CA ILE A 149 17.52 -62.81 -34.14
C ILE A 149 17.67 -62.08 -32.80
N ASN A 150 17.81 -60.76 -32.85
CA ASN A 150 17.98 -59.87 -31.70
C ASN A 150 19.08 -60.34 -30.71
N GLY A 151 20.20 -60.82 -31.25
CA GLY A 151 21.35 -61.29 -30.47
C GLY A 151 21.29 -62.76 -30.03
N GLU A 152 20.17 -63.45 -30.23
CA GLU A 152 19.97 -64.85 -29.85
C GLU A 152 19.92 -65.79 -31.07
N GLU A 153 20.51 -66.97 -30.97
CA GLU A 153 20.46 -67.98 -32.04
C GLU A 153 19.09 -68.70 -32.01
N ARG A 154 18.29 -68.54 -33.07
CA ARG A 154 16.99 -69.21 -33.26
C ARG A 154 17.01 -70.12 -34.48
N GLU A 155 16.22 -71.19 -34.44
CA GLU A 155 15.94 -72.02 -35.61
C GLU A 155 14.79 -71.42 -36.41
N ILE A 156 15.04 -71.10 -37.68
CA ILE A 156 14.06 -70.54 -38.61
C ILE A 156 13.74 -71.58 -39.68
N TYR A 157 12.48 -72.00 -39.72
CA TYR A 157 11.94 -72.88 -40.75
C TYR A 157 11.79 -72.14 -42.08
N SER A 158 12.10 -72.84 -43.18
CA SER A 158 11.86 -72.34 -44.53
C SER A 158 10.37 -72.21 -44.77
N PRO A 159 9.88 -71.07 -45.26
CA PRO A 159 8.44 -70.83 -45.31
C PRO A 159 7.79 -71.56 -46.49
N TYR A 160 7.19 -72.71 -46.21
CA TYR A 160 6.41 -73.46 -47.20
C TYR A 160 4.92 -73.30 -46.95
N LEU A 161 4.17 -73.21 -48.04
CA LEU A 161 2.72 -73.30 -48.08
C LEU A 161 2.34 -74.66 -48.67
N ALA A 162 1.50 -75.43 -47.98
CA ALA A 162 0.96 -76.68 -48.47
C ALA A 162 -0.56 -76.57 -48.64
N LEU A 163 -1.02 -76.53 -49.88
CA LEU A 163 -2.44 -76.56 -50.24
C LEU A 163 -2.86 -78.02 -50.46
N THR A 164 -3.72 -78.55 -49.60
CA THR A 164 -4.20 -79.93 -49.67
C THR A 164 -5.67 -79.97 -50.11
N GLU A 165 -5.98 -80.82 -51.07
CA GLU A 165 -7.34 -81.07 -51.58
C GLU A 165 -7.70 -82.55 -51.50
N ILE A 166 -8.92 -82.83 -51.02
CA ILE A 166 -9.53 -84.16 -51.05
C ILE A 166 -10.99 -84.03 -51.48
N ASN A 167 -11.42 -84.98 -52.31
CA ASN A 167 -12.77 -85.01 -52.88
C ASN A 167 -13.53 -86.23 -52.37
N PHE A 168 -14.78 -86.06 -51.97
CA PHE A 168 -15.66 -87.11 -51.49
C PHE A 168 -16.93 -87.22 -52.34
N ASN A 169 -17.42 -88.43 -52.55
CA ASN A 169 -18.72 -88.66 -53.17
C ASN A 169 -19.84 -88.43 -52.13
N SER A 170 -20.70 -87.44 -52.38
CA SER A 170 -21.77 -87.03 -51.44
C SER A 170 -22.87 -88.09 -51.26
N GLU A 171 -22.97 -89.10 -52.13
CA GLU A 171 -23.88 -90.24 -51.95
C GLU A 171 -23.35 -91.25 -50.92
N LYS A 172 -22.04 -91.25 -50.66
CA LYS A 172 -21.32 -92.23 -49.82
C LYS A 172 -20.80 -91.63 -48.52
N VAL A 173 -20.75 -90.31 -48.41
CA VAL A 173 -20.23 -89.57 -47.26
C VAL A 173 -21.31 -88.61 -46.73
N LYS A 174 -21.55 -88.64 -45.42
CA LYS A 174 -22.48 -87.75 -44.70
C LYS A 174 -21.78 -87.09 -43.52
N ASN A 175 -22.34 -85.98 -43.04
CA ASN A 175 -21.84 -85.26 -41.85
C ASN A 175 -20.36 -84.85 -41.94
N LEU A 176 -19.88 -84.54 -43.15
CA LEU A 176 -18.50 -84.11 -43.37
C LEU A 176 -18.23 -82.77 -42.69
N THR A 177 -17.22 -82.75 -41.82
CA THR A 177 -16.74 -81.56 -41.10
C THR A 177 -15.21 -81.50 -41.14
N THR A 178 -14.64 -80.32 -40.90
CA THR A 178 -13.18 -80.09 -40.88
C THR A 178 -12.83 -79.07 -39.80
N ASP A 179 -11.72 -79.25 -39.09
CA ASP A 179 -11.25 -78.34 -38.03
C ASP A 179 -10.60 -77.06 -38.59
N SER A 180 -10.07 -77.18 -39.81
CA SER A 180 -9.36 -76.16 -40.56
C SER A 180 -9.55 -76.46 -42.06
N GLY A 181 -9.65 -75.44 -42.89
CA GLY A 181 -9.95 -75.60 -44.31
C GLY A 181 -11.42 -75.38 -44.69
N LYS A 182 -11.67 -75.35 -45.99
CA LYS A 182 -12.93 -74.92 -46.59
C LYS A 182 -13.61 -76.11 -47.28
N LEU A 183 -14.81 -76.43 -46.80
CA LEU A 183 -15.71 -77.39 -47.44
C LEU A 183 -16.48 -76.70 -48.59
N VAL A 184 -16.40 -77.27 -49.78
CA VAL A 184 -17.09 -76.81 -50.99
C VAL A 184 -17.92 -77.96 -51.55
N LYS A 185 -19.19 -77.72 -51.85
CA LYS A 185 -20.08 -78.73 -52.47
C LYS A 185 -20.27 -78.41 -53.95
N ASP A 186 -19.96 -79.36 -54.82
CA ASP A 186 -20.14 -79.25 -56.27
C ASP A 186 -20.87 -80.49 -56.83
N GLY A 187 -22.17 -80.35 -57.06
CA GLY A 187 -23.03 -81.43 -57.56
C GLY A 187 -23.03 -82.66 -56.63
N LYS A 188 -22.40 -83.75 -57.08
CA LYS A 188 -22.27 -85.01 -56.33
C LYS A 188 -20.95 -85.14 -55.54
N ASN A 189 -20.14 -84.08 -55.51
CA ASN A 189 -18.85 -84.08 -54.84
C ASN A 189 -18.81 -83.08 -53.69
N GLU A 190 -18.17 -83.47 -52.61
CA GLU A 190 -17.78 -82.58 -51.50
C GLU A 190 -16.26 -82.49 -51.48
N ILE A 191 -15.72 -81.28 -51.64
CA ILE A 191 -14.28 -81.01 -51.73
C ILE A 191 -13.86 -80.29 -50.46
N ILE A 192 -12.81 -80.76 -49.80
CA ILE A 192 -12.14 -80.03 -48.72
C ILE A 192 -10.82 -79.52 -49.26
N ALA A 193 -10.64 -78.20 -49.21
CA ALA A 193 -9.36 -77.53 -49.49
C ALA A 193 -8.82 -76.91 -48.19
N ALA A 194 -7.60 -77.25 -47.79
CA ALA A 194 -6.94 -76.69 -46.61
C ALA A 194 -5.57 -76.11 -46.97
N VAL A 195 -5.20 -75.02 -46.31
CA VAL A 195 -3.89 -74.38 -46.43
C VAL A 195 -3.14 -74.65 -45.14
N LEU A 196 -1.98 -75.29 -45.24
CA LEU A 196 -1.09 -75.59 -44.13
C LEU A 196 0.20 -74.76 -44.28
N THR A 197 0.74 -74.26 -43.17
CA THR A 197 1.93 -73.38 -43.13
C THR A 197 3.00 -73.97 -42.19
N PRO A 198 3.56 -75.14 -42.53
CA PRO A 198 4.40 -75.90 -41.61
C PRO A 198 5.67 -75.15 -41.22
N GLY A 199 5.93 -75.02 -39.92
CA GLY A 199 7.08 -74.28 -39.37
C GLY A 199 6.86 -72.76 -39.20
N LEU A 200 5.75 -72.19 -39.69
CA LEU A 200 5.52 -70.75 -39.63
C LEU A 200 5.15 -70.29 -38.21
N ARG A 201 4.44 -71.13 -37.46
CA ARG A 201 4.10 -70.86 -36.05
C ARG A 201 5.36 -70.74 -35.20
N GLU A 202 6.28 -71.68 -35.39
CA GLU A 202 7.54 -71.79 -34.67
C GLU A 202 8.45 -70.58 -34.93
N ASN A 203 8.47 -70.07 -36.17
CA ASN A 203 9.27 -68.89 -36.50
C ASN A 203 8.88 -67.65 -35.70
N PHE A 204 7.62 -67.52 -35.28
CA PHE A 204 7.10 -66.35 -34.57
C PHE A 204 6.75 -66.62 -33.09
N ASP A 205 7.10 -67.79 -32.58
CA ASP A 205 6.82 -68.16 -31.19
C ASP A 205 7.58 -67.27 -30.21
N GLY A 206 6.90 -66.84 -29.15
CA GLY A 206 7.42 -65.89 -28.17
C GLY A 206 7.51 -64.43 -28.63
N ILE A 207 7.22 -64.13 -29.90
CA ILE A 207 7.30 -62.77 -30.48
C ILE A 207 5.90 -62.22 -30.76
N ILE A 208 5.04 -63.06 -31.35
CA ILE A 208 3.65 -62.72 -31.59
C ILE A 208 2.76 -63.41 -30.54
N GLU A 209 1.71 -62.72 -30.10
CA GLU A 209 0.70 -63.27 -29.19
C GLU A 209 0.14 -64.60 -29.71
N GLY A 210 0.05 -65.61 -28.83
CA GLY A 210 -0.22 -66.99 -29.22
C GLY A 210 -1.57 -67.24 -29.90
N ASP A 211 -2.57 -66.40 -29.66
CA ASP A 211 -3.88 -66.45 -30.32
C ASP A 211 -3.80 -66.07 -31.81
N LYS A 212 -2.88 -65.17 -32.18
CA LYS A 212 -2.61 -64.82 -33.59
C LYS A 212 -1.88 -65.94 -34.33
N LEU A 213 -1.02 -66.68 -33.62
CA LEU A 213 -0.29 -67.83 -34.16
C LEU A 213 -1.19 -69.05 -34.44
N ASP A 214 -2.40 -69.10 -33.90
CA ASP A 214 -3.33 -70.21 -34.13
C ASP A 214 -3.82 -70.31 -35.57
N ASN A 215 -3.64 -69.27 -36.39
CA ASN A 215 -3.95 -69.30 -37.81
C ASN A 215 -2.91 -70.05 -38.65
N PHE A 216 -1.70 -70.24 -38.12
CA PHE A 216 -0.66 -71.03 -38.76
C PHE A 216 -0.81 -72.48 -38.35
N LYS A 217 -1.43 -73.28 -39.23
CA LYS A 217 -1.74 -74.69 -38.99
C LYS A 217 -0.84 -75.59 -39.81
N ASP A 218 -0.33 -76.63 -39.17
CA ASP A 218 0.54 -77.63 -39.82
C ASP A 218 -0.23 -78.91 -40.15
N LYS A 219 -1.48 -79.01 -39.68
CA LYS A 219 -2.35 -80.15 -39.89
C LYS A 219 -3.81 -79.72 -40.09
N VAL A 220 -4.56 -80.58 -40.77
CA VAL A 220 -6.02 -80.52 -40.90
C VAL A 220 -6.62 -81.88 -40.55
N GLU A 221 -7.71 -81.84 -39.78
CA GLU A 221 -8.50 -83.02 -39.41
C GLU A 221 -9.92 -82.88 -39.95
N MET A 222 -10.40 -83.93 -40.61
CA MET A 222 -11.75 -84.01 -41.15
C MET A 222 -12.45 -85.29 -40.68
N GLU A 223 -13.73 -85.18 -40.38
CA GLU A 223 -14.54 -86.25 -39.81
C GLU A 223 -15.84 -86.38 -40.58
N MET A 224 -16.28 -87.62 -40.82
CA MET A 224 -17.46 -87.92 -41.64
C MET A 224 -18.01 -89.32 -41.37
N ASP A 225 -19.28 -89.54 -41.68
CA ASP A 225 -19.88 -90.87 -41.70
C ASP A 225 -19.85 -91.42 -43.12
N VAL A 226 -19.27 -92.60 -43.31
CA VAL A 226 -19.10 -93.23 -44.62
C VAL A 226 -19.95 -94.49 -44.76
N THR A 227 -20.48 -94.74 -45.95
CA THR A 227 -21.23 -95.97 -46.30
C THR A 227 -20.70 -96.54 -47.60
N ASP A 228 -20.23 -97.79 -47.59
CA ASP A 228 -19.63 -98.43 -48.78
C ASP A 228 -18.57 -97.53 -49.42
N TYR A 229 -17.61 -97.13 -48.59
CA TYR A 229 -16.67 -96.06 -48.89
C TYR A 229 -15.65 -96.48 -49.93
N GLU A 230 -15.44 -95.62 -50.93
CA GLU A 230 -14.31 -95.71 -51.86
C GLU A 230 -13.31 -94.62 -51.48
N PRO A 231 -12.12 -94.98 -50.96
CA PRO A 231 -11.13 -94.01 -50.54
C PRO A 231 -10.63 -93.20 -51.74
N THR A 232 -10.59 -91.89 -51.56
CA THR A 232 -10.20 -90.95 -52.61
C THR A 232 -8.80 -90.41 -52.35
N GLU A 233 -8.10 -90.17 -53.45
CA GLU A 233 -6.72 -89.68 -53.43
C GLU A 233 -6.66 -88.26 -52.88
N ILE A 234 -5.65 -87.98 -52.06
CA ILE A 234 -5.34 -86.62 -51.60
C ILE A 234 -4.32 -86.02 -52.55
N TYR A 235 -4.53 -84.76 -52.92
CA TYR A 235 -3.58 -83.98 -53.68
C TYR A 235 -3.03 -82.87 -52.81
N ALA A 236 -1.71 -82.71 -52.76
CA ALA A 236 -1.06 -81.61 -52.06
C ALA A 236 -0.14 -80.83 -53.00
N LEU A 237 -0.33 -79.52 -53.08
CA LEU A 237 0.59 -78.58 -53.73
C LEU A 237 1.42 -77.89 -52.65
N ILE A 238 2.74 -78.04 -52.70
CA ILE A 238 3.66 -77.44 -51.73
C ILE A 238 4.60 -76.48 -52.46
N SER A 239 4.71 -75.25 -51.98
CA SER A 239 5.60 -74.22 -52.56
C SER A 239 6.07 -73.21 -51.51
N ASN A 240 7.30 -72.71 -51.64
CA ASN A 240 7.82 -71.56 -50.90
C ASN A 240 7.94 -70.28 -51.76
N GLU A 241 7.46 -70.33 -53.00
CA GLU A 241 7.58 -69.25 -53.99
C GLU A 241 7.05 -67.91 -53.46
N PHE A 242 5.97 -67.94 -52.68
CA PHE A 242 5.34 -66.76 -52.09
C PHE A 242 6.26 -65.92 -51.19
N PHE A 243 7.36 -66.49 -50.71
CA PHE A 243 8.27 -65.84 -49.75
C PHE A 243 9.58 -65.38 -50.38
N GLN A 244 9.73 -65.50 -51.70
CA GLN A 244 10.96 -65.15 -52.41
C GLN A 244 11.03 -63.66 -52.83
N GLU A 245 9.96 -62.87 -52.65
CA GLU A 245 9.94 -61.43 -52.98
C GLU A 245 10.61 -60.55 -51.90
N GLU A 246 11.34 -59.49 -52.30
CA GLU A 246 12.16 -58.63 -51.41
C GLU A 246 11.44 -57.40 -50.79
N GLY A 247 10.19 -57.10 -51.16
CA GLY A 247 9.70 -55.71 -51.13
C GLY A 247 8.78 -55.23 -49.98
N LYS A 248 8.83 -55.73 -48.74
CA LYS A 248 7.84 -55.30 -47.70
C LYS A 248 8.37 -54.92 -46.30
N LEU A 249 9.68 -54.78 -46.08
CA LEU A 249 10.23 -54.63 -44.72
C LEU A 249 10.70 -53.22 -44.33
N ASP A 250 11.10 -52.34 -45.27
CA ASP A 250 11.59 -50.97 -44.99
C ASP A 250 10.60 -50.09 -44.18
N SER A 251 9.29 -50.32 -44.31
CA SER A 251 8.27 -49.56 -43.58
C SER A 251 8.27 -49.77 -42.06
N LEU A 252 8.87 -50.87 -41.58
CA LEU A 252 8.97 -51.18 -40.14
C LEU A 252 10.07 -50.36 -39.46
N ASP A 253 11.17 -50.09 -40.17
CA ASP A 253 12.27 -49.27 -39.67
C ASP A 253 11.88 -47.79 -39.54
N GLU A 254 11.15 -47.26 -40.51
CA GLU A 254 10.60 -45.89 -40.43
C GLU A 254 9.66 -45.72 -39.24
N LEU A 255 8.80 -46.70 -38.99
CA LEU A 255 7.88 -46.69 -37.84
C LEU A 255 8.65 -46.70 -36.51
N LYS A 256 9.69 -47.54 -36.38
CA LYS A 256 10.55 -47.59 -35.20
C LYS A 256 11.25 -46.25 -34.94
N ASN A 257 11.84 -45.67 -35.97
CA ASN A 257 12.53 -44.38 -35.85
C ASN A 257 11.57 -43.26 -35.42
N GLY A 258 10.35 -43.23 -35.99
CA GLY A 258 9.32 -42.28 -35.58
C GLY A 258 8.88 -42.43 -34.11
N VAL A 259 8.82 -43.67 -33.60
CA VAL A 259 8.50 -43.92 -32.19
C VAL A 259 9.64 -43.48 -31.25
N ASN A 260 10.90 -43.70 -31.63
CA ASN A 260 12.06 -43.24 -30.85
C ASN A 260 12.11 -41.70 -30.77
N GLU A 261 11.90 -41.01 -31.90
CA GLU A 261 11.86 -39.54 -31.93
C GLU A 261 10.71 -38.99 -31.06
N LEU A 262 9.56 -39.66 -31.08
CA LEU A 262 8.43 -39.32 -30.21
C LEU A 262 8.79 -39.47 -28.72
N GLU A 263 9.52 -40.52 -28.34
CA GLU A 263 9.99 -40.74 -26.97
C GLU A 263 10.93 -39.63 -26.49
N GLU A 264 11.95 -39.30 -27.29
CA GLU A 264 12.90 -38.24 -26.95
C GLU A 264 12.23 -36.88 -26.80
N ASN A 265 11.32 -36.53 -27.72
CA ASN A 265 10.62 -35.26 -27.68
C ASN A 265 9.63 -35.18 -26.50
N ALA A 266 9.01 -36.30 -26.12
CA ALA A 266 8.19 -36.36 -24.92
C ALA A 266 9.01 -36.22 -23.64
N ALA A 267 10.24 -36.76 -23.59
CA ALA A 267 11.15 -36.54 -22.47
C ALA A 267 11.50 -35.04 -22.31
N LYS A 268 11.88 -34.38 -23.40
CA LYS A 268 12.15 -32.93 -23.42
C LYS A 268 10.93 -32.12 -22.95
N LEU A 269 9.73 -32.51 -23.37
CA LEU A 269 8.49 -31.84 -22.96
C LEU A 269 8.22 -31.98 -21.45
N VAL A 270 8.47 -33.17 -20.88
CA VAL A 270 8.36 -33.40 -19.42
C VAL A 270 9.39 -32.57 -18.65
N ASP A 271 10.63 -32.51 -19.12
CA ASP A 271 11.68 -31.69 -18.50
C ASP A 271 11.37 -30.19 -18.56
N GLY A 272 10.91 -29.69 -19.72
CA GLY A 272 10.45 -28.31 -19.85
C GLY A 272 9.29 -27.98 -18.91
N SER A 273 8.35 -28.93 -18.74
CA SER A 273 7.25 -28.79 -17.77
C SER A 273 7.76 -28.75 -16.33
N ASN A 274 8.77 -29.54 -15.96
CA ASN A 274 9.40 -29.50 -14.63
C ASN A 274 10.08 -28.14 -14.36
N GLN A 275 10.77 -27.57 -15.35
CA GLN A 275 11.40 -26.24 -15.19
C GLN A 275 10.36 -25.14 -15.01
N LEU A 276 9.27 -25.18 -15.78
CA LEU A 276 8.16 -24.23 -15.65
C LEU A 276 7.48 -24.34 -14.27
N ASP A 277 7.29 -25.55 -13.73
CA ASP A 277 6.74 -25.78 -12.38
C ASP A 277 7.59 -25.07 -11.30
N GLN A 278 8.91 -25.22 -11.39
CA GLN A 278 9.84 -24.57 -10.45
C GLN A 278 9.79 -23.04 -10.57
N GLY A 279 9.77 -22.51 -11.79
CA GLY A 279 9.65 -21.07 -12.04
C GLY A 279 8.35 -20.50 -11.47
N SER A 280 7.22 -21.20 -11.70
CA SER A 280 5.92 -20.77 -11.22
C SER A 280 5.77 -20.85 -9.71
N LYS A 281 6.39 -21.84 -9.04
CA LYS A 281 6.46 -21.89 -7.57
C LYS A 281 7.23 -20.71 -7.00
N LYS A 282 8.39 -20.35 -7.58
CA LYS A 282 9.16 -19.16 -7.16
C LYS A 282 8.38 -17.86 -7.35
N LEU A 283 7.65 -17.72 -8.46
CA LEU A 283 6.77 -16.58 -8.68
C LEU A 283 5.65 -16.53 -7.64
N ASN A 284 5.03 -17.67 -7.34
CA ASN A 284 3.97 -17.77 -6.32
C ASN A 284 4.48 -17.37 -4.92
N ASP A 285 5.68 -17.81 -4.55
CA ASP A 285 6.32 -17.42 -3.29
C ASP A 285 6.60 -15.90 -3.25
N GLY A 286 7.07 -15.33 -4.36
CA GLY A 286 7.27 -13.88 -4.51
C GLY A 286 5.98 -13.08 -4.35
N ILE A 287 4.89 -13.55 -4.95
CA ILE A 287 3.54 -12.98 -4.78
C ILE A 287 3.08 -13.12 -3.32
N GLY A 288 3.40 -14.22 -2.65
CA GLY A 288 3.13 -14.42 -1.22
C GLY A 288 3.80 -13.35 -0.35
N LYS A 289 5.10 -13.11 -0.55
CA LYS A 289 5.84 -12.05 0.15
C LYS A 289 5.30 -10.65 -0.13
N LEU A 290 4.91 -10.37 -1.38
CA LEU A 290 4.28 -9.10 -1.75
C LEU A 290 2.95 -8.91 -0.99
N ASN A 291 2.14 -9.96 -0.89
CA ASN A 291 0.88 -9.92 -0.17
C ASN A 291 1.08 -9.69 1.34
N GLU A 292 2.05 -10.37 1.96
CA GLU A 292 2.42 -10.14 3.36
C GLU A 292 2.88 -8.70 3.61
N GLY A 293 3.77 -8.17 2.76
CA GLY A 293 4.26 -6.80 2.85
C GLY A 293 3.15 -5.76 2.66
N ALA A 294 2.22 -5.98 1.73
CA ALA A 294 1.06 -5.12 1.54
C ALA A 294 0.13 -5.14 2.78
N GLY A 295 -0.03 -6.30 3.42
CA GLY A 295 -0.77 -6.43 4.68
C GLY A 295 -0.11 -5.69 5.85
N GLN A 296 1.22 -5.75 5.97
CA GLN A 296 1.95 -4.97 6.98
C GLN A 296 1.83 -3.47 6.74
N LEU A 297 1.92 -3.02 5.48
CA LEU A 297 1.75 -1.63 5.11
C LEU A 297 0.34 -1.12 5.44
N SER A 298 -0.69 -1.93 5.18
CA SER A 298 -2.09 -1.65 5.56
C SER A 298 -2.23 -1.43 7.08
N GLN A 299 -1.69 -2.35 7.89
CA GLN A 299 -1.73 -2.22 9.35
C GLN A 299 -1.00 -0.95 9.84
N GLY A 300 0.16 -0.64 9.25
CA GLY A 300 0.91 0.58 9.57
C GLY A 300 0.14 1.85 9.23
N SER A 301 -0.48 1.89 8.04
CA SER A 301 -1.28 3.04 7.60
C SER A 301 -2.49 3.28 8.51
N SER A 302 -3.18 2.23 8.92
CA SER A 302 -4.33 2.33 9.84
C SER A 302 -3.93 2.85 11.23
N LYS A 303 -2.75 2.48 11.74
CA LYS A 303 -2.19 3.04 12.99
C LYS A 303 -1.91 4.54 12.86
N ILE A 304 -1.36 4.99 11.73
CA ILE A 304 -1.10 6.41 11.47
C ILE A 304 -2.42 7.18 11.44
N VAL A 305 -3.44 6.70 10.71
CA VAL A 305 -4.77 7.33 10.67
C VAL A 305 -5.37 7.44 12.07
N SER A 306 -5.33 6.37 12.88
CA SER A 306 -5.85 6.39 14.25
C SER A 306 -5.12 7.40 15.15
N SER A 307 -3.79 7.48 15.02
CA SER A 307 -2.98 8.45 15.77
C SER A 307 -3.31 9.89 15.36
N PHE A 308 -3.58 10.12 14.09
CA PHE A 308 -3.96 11.43 13.57
C PHE A 308 -5.39 11.83 13.99
N ASP A 309 -6.32 10.88 14.08
CA ASP A 309 -7.65 11.14 14.65
C ASP A 309 -7.55 11.50 16.15
N GLN A 310 -6.65 10.86 16.90
CA GLN A 310 -6.36 11.25 18.29
C GLN A 310 -5.77 12.66 18.40
N LEU A 311 -4.83 13.01 17.52
CA LEU A 311 -4.27 14.35 17.41
C LEU A 311 -5.38 15.38 17.12
N ALA A 312 -6.20 15.15 16.11
CA ALA A 312 -7.33 16.02 15.77
C ALA A 312 -8.29 16.23 16.96
N ASN A 313 -8.61 15.16 17.68
CA ASN A 313 -9.43 15.25 18.89
C ASN A 313 -8.76 16.09 20.00
N GLY A 314 -7.46 15.95 20.20
CA GLY A 314 -6.69 16.75 21.17
C GLY A 314 -6.72 18.26 20.86
N PHE A 315 -6.74 18.61 19.58
CA PHE A 315 -6.80 20.01 19.12
C PHE A 315 -8.23 20.55 18.95
N SER A 316 -9.28 19.71 19.04
CA SER A 316 -10.69 20.12 18.82
C SER A 316 -11.18 21.23 19.76
N GLY A 317 -10.71 21.26 21.00
CA GLY A 317 -11.08 22.27 22.01
C GLY A 317 -10.20 23.52 22.02
N LEU A 318 -9.09 23.52 21.26
CA LEU A 318 -8.14 24.64 21.23
C LEU A 318 -8.74 25.94 20.66
N PRO A 319 -9.57 25.94 19.60
CA PRO A 319 -10.12 27.17 19.03
C PRO A 319 -10.96 27.97 20.04
N GLY A 320 -11.85 27.28 20.78
CA GLY A 320 -12.69 27.91 21.79
C GLY A 320 -11.88 28.52 22.93
N LYS A 321 -10.81 27.83 23.37
CA LYS A 321 -9.90 28.33 24.40
C LYS A 321 -9.10 29.55 23.94
N ILE A 322 -8.61 29.56 22.70
CA ILE A 322 -7.92 30.71 22.10
C ILE A 322 -8.87 31.91 21.98
N GLN A 323 -10.14 31.69 21.65
CA GLN A 323 -11.15 32.75 21.58
C GLN A 323 -11.40 33.39 22.96
N THR A 324 -11.43 32.60 24.03
CA THR A 324 -11.51 33.10 25.41
C THR A 324 -10.30 33.95 25.77
N ILE A 325 -9.08 33.49 25.43
CA ILE A 325 -7.84 34.25 25.66
C ILE A 325 -7.89 35.58 24.91
N ASN A 326 -8.20 35.59 23.61
CA ASN A 326 -8.28 36.82 22.82
C ASN A 326 -9.32 37.80 23.39
N SER A 327 -10.47 37.31 23.85
CA SER A 327 -11.47 38.15 24.53
C SER A 327 -10.90 38.81 25.78
N ALA A 328 -10.17 38.06 26.61
CA ALA A 328 -9.55 38.57 27.83
C ALA A 328 -8.42 39.56 27.54
N VAL A 329 -7.58 39.30 26.52
CA VAL A 329 -6.52 40.22 26.08
C VAL A 329 -7.12 41.55 25.59
N ASN A 330 -8.20 41.49 24.81
CA ASN A 330 -8.92 42.70 24.36
C ASN A 330 -9.50 43.49 25.54
N GLN A 331 -10.08 42.81 26.54
CA GLN A 331 -10.58 43.46 27.75
C GLN A 331 -9.46 44.13 28.55
N LEU A 332 -8.32 43.45 28.69
CA LEU A 332 -7.14 43.98 29.34
C LEU A 332 -6.60 45.23 28.63
N ASN A 333 -6.43 45.18 27.31
CA ASN A 333 -5.91 46.33 26.57
C ASN A 333 -6.84 47.55 26.66
N ASN A 334 -8.15 47.32 26.60
CA ASN A 334 -9.15 48.37 26.83
C ASN A 334 -9.07 48.94 28.26
N GLY A 335 -8.90 48.08 29.26
CA GLY A 335 -8.71 48.49 30.66
C GLY A 335 -7.46 49.34 30.86
N GLY A 336 -6.31 48.90 30.33
CA GLY A 336 -5.05 49.63 30.37
C GLY A 336 -5.12 51.00 29.69
N SER A 337 -5.79 51.08 28.55
CA SER A 337 -6.01 52.34 27.83
C SER A 337 -6.88 53.32 28.64
N LYS A 338 -7.94 52.84 29.28
CA LYS A 338 -8.78 53.66 30.18
C LYS A 338 -8.01 54.13 31.42
N LEU A 339 -7.20 53.25 32.02
CA LEU A 339 -6.35 53.59 33.16
C LEU A 339 -5.36 54.70 32.78
N TYR A 340 -4.63 54.55 31.68
CA TYR A 340 -3.71 55.57 31.19
C TYR A 340 -4.40 56.93 30.96
N SER A 341 -5.57 56.92 30.31
CA SER A 341 -6.36 58.14 30.10
C SER A 341 -6.77 58.81 31.42
N GLY A 342 -7.23 58.03 32.40
CA GLY A 342 -7.58 58.53 33.72
C GLY A 342 -6.37 59.10 34.47
N VAL A 343 -5.21 58.44 34.41
CA VAL A 343 -3.98 58.91 35.05
C VAL A 343 -3.54 60.23 34.43
N ASN A 344 -3.64 60.36 33.11
CA ASN A 344 -3.34 61.60 32.40
C ASN A 344 -4.27 62.76 32.80
N GLN A 345 -5.57 62.50 33.05
CA GLN A 345 -6.49 63.51 33.57
C GLN A 345 -6.12 63.93 34.99
N TYR A 346 -5.82 62.96 35.86
CA TYR A 346 -5.38 63.21 37.23
C TYR A 346 -4.09 64.04 37.28
N THR A 347 -3.07 63.67 36.51
CA THR A 347 -1.79 64.43 36.46
C THR A 347 -2.01 65.83 35.94
N GLY A 348 -2.90 66.02 34.96
CA GLY A 348 -3.29 67.34 34.47
C GLY A 348 -3.89 68.21 35.57
N ALA A 349 -4.81 67.66 36.38
CA ALA A 349 -5.43 68.38 37.49
C ALA A 349 -4.43 68.76 38.59
N VAL A 350 -3.47 67.87 38.91
CA VAL A 350 -2.38 68.19 39.86
C VAL A 350 -1.52 69.35 39.35
N GLY A 351 -1.19 69.36 38.05
CA GLY A 351 -0.46 70.47 37.41
C GLY A 351 -1.20 71.80 37.49
N GLU A 352 -2.54 71.81 37.34
CA GLU A 352 -3.36 73.01 37.52
C GLU A 352 -3.35 73.52 38.97
N ILE A 353 -3.43 72.63 39.97
CA ILE A 353 -3.32 73.01 41.39
C ILE A 353 -1.94 73.64 41.64
N ASN A 354 -0.86 73.03 41.14
CA ASN A 354 0.49 73.56 41.29
C ASN A 354 0.63 74.97 40.70
N LYS A 355 0.07 75.22 39.51
CA LYS A 355 0.04 76.56 38.90
C LYS A 355 -0.70 77.58 39.77
N ASN A 356 -1.81 77.18 40.39
CA ASN A 356 -2.60 78.05 41.26
C ASN A 356 -1.96 78.27 42.64
N MET A 357 -1.16 77.32 43.13
CA MET A 357 -0.39 77.46 44.38
C MET A 357 0.65 78.57 44.33
N ALA A 358 1.24 78.85 43.16
CA ALA A 358 2.15 79.98 43.00
C ALA A 358 1.47 81.32 43.31
N LEU A 359 0.22 81.50 42.87
CA LEU A 359 -0.58 82.70 43.17
C LEU A 359 -0.94 82.78 44.65
N LEU A 360 -1.26 81.64 45.27
CA LEU A 360 -1.59 81.59 46.70
C LEU A 360 -0.37 81.90 47.59
N ASN A 361 0.81 81.38 47.24
CA ASN A 361 2.08 81.69 47.92
C ASN A 361 2.36 83.21 47.88
N GLN A 362 2.26 83.82 46.70
CA GLN A 362 2.45 85.27 46.52
C GLN A 362 1.45 86.11 47.33
N GLY A 363 0.18 85.69 47.35
CA GLY A 363 -0.85 86.34 48.15
C GLY A 363 -0.55 86.23 49.65
N ALA A 364 -0.21 85.04 50.14
CA ALA A 364 0.09 84.79 51.55
C ALA A 364 1.31 85.58 52.04
N GLU A 365 2.35 85.69 51.21
CA GLU A 365 3.50 86.54 51.48
C GLU A 365 3.10 88.03 51.54
N SER A 366 2.30 88.51 50.58
CA SER A 366 1.80 89.88 50.55
C SER A 366 0.94 90.21 51.78
N LEU A 367 0.09 89.28 52.22
CA LEU A 367 -0.71 89.41 53.44
C LEU A 367 0.17 89.51 54.68
N ASN A 368 1.21 88.67 54.80
CA ASN A 368 2.13 88.70 55.93
C ASN A 368 2.91 90.03 56.00
N ASN A 369 3.36 90.53 54.84
CA ASN A 369 4.01 91.81 54.72
C ASN A 369 3.07 92.96 55.11
N GLY A 370 1.85 93.02 54.53
CA GLY A 370 0.87 94.06 54.84
C GLY A 370 0.39 94.04 56.30
N ALA A 371 0.24 92.85 56.91
CA ALA A 371 -0.10 92.74 58.32
C ALA A 371 1.03 93.28 59.22
N SER A 372 2.29 93.06 58.84
CA SER A 372 3.46 93.61 59.54
C SER A 372 3.59 95.14 59.36
N GLU A 373 3.23 95.67 58.19
CA GLU A 373 3.17 97.11 57.94
C GLU A 373 2.10 97.80 58.79
N ILE A 374 0.89 97.25 58.86
CA ILE A 374 -0.18 97.78 59.73
C ILE A 374 0.25 97.76 61.20
N ASP A 375 0.82 96.65 61.66
CA ASP A 375 1.34 96.49 63.01
C ASP A 375 2.37 97.59 63.35
N SER A 376 3.23 97.94 62.39
CA SER A 376 4.23 99.03 62.49
C SER A 376 3.58 100.43 62.45
N SER A 377 2.61 100.67 61.57
CA SER A 377 1.87 101.93 61.49
C SER A 377 1.08 102.20 62.77
N LEU A 378 0.53 101.16 63.41
CA LEU A 378 -0.17 101.27 64.69
C LEU A 378 0.78 101.59 65.85
N GLU A 379 2.03 101.14 65.82
CA GLU A 379 3.05 101.56 66.80
C GLU A 379 3.39 103.03 66.66
N LYS A 380 3.54 103.53 65.43
CA LYS A 380 3.73 104.96 65.17
C LYS A 380 2.52 105.77 65.61
N LEU A 381 1.31 105.28 65.31
CA LEU A 381 0.07 105.92 65.72
C LEU A 381 -0.05 106.01 67.26
N ASN A 382 0.25 104.93 67.97
CA ASN A 382 0.24 104.88 69.43
C ASN A 382 1.28 105.86 70.04
N LYS A 383 2.47 105.96 69.42
CA LYS A 383 3.45 107.00 69.80
C LYS A 383 2.90 108.41 69.59
N GLY A 384 2.22 108.66 68.47
CA GLY A 384 1.58 109.94 68.16
C GLY A 384 0.43 110.29 69.13
N THR A 385 -0.45 109.33 69.45
CA THR A 385 -1.54 109.54 70.43
C THR A 385 -0.98 109.79 71.83
N SER A 386 0.04 109.04 72.24
CA SER A 386 0.74 109.20 73.52
C SER A 386 1.44 110.56 73.62
N SER A 387 2.13 110.97 72.56
CA SER A 387 2.78 112.28 72.43
C SER A 387 1.76 113.41 72.59
N LEU A 388 0.67 113.37 71.81
CA LEU A 388 -0.38 114.39 71.88
C LEU A 388 -1.08 114.42 73.24
N ARG A 389 -1.36 113.27 73.85
CA ARG A 389 -1.93 113.19 75.20
C ARG A 389 -1.00 113.84 76.24
N ASN A 390 0.30 113.60 76.15
CA ASN A 390 1.27 114.20 77.06
C ASN A 390 1.35 115.72 76.86
N THR A 391 1.37 116.20 75.61
CA THR A 391 1.33 117.63 75.26
C THR A 391 0.06 118.29 75.79
N LEU A 392 -1.12 117.67 75.63
CA LEU A 392 -2.39 118.16 76.17
C LEU A 392 -2.36 118.30 77.70
N LYS A 393 -1.77 117.34 78.44
CA LYS A 393 -1.59 117.44 79.89
C LYS A 393 -0.63 118.57 80.28
N GLN A 394 0.42 118.81 79.50
CA GLN A 394 1.44 119.83 79.78
C GLN A 394 1.00 121.26 79.40
N SER A 395 0.22 121.44 78.33
CA SER A 395 -0.23 122.75 77.82
C SER A 395 -1.28 123.47 78.68
N SER A 396 -1.58 122.99 79.90
CA SER A 396 -2.50 123.65 80.84
C SER A 396 -2.03 125.05 81.32
N ASN A 397 -0.79 125.49 80.99
CA ASN A 397 -0.12 126.65 81.59
C ASN A 397 0.41 127.76 80.62
N ASN A 398 -0.20 127.96 79.44
CA ASN A 398 0.07 128.99 78.40
C ASN A 398 0.92 128.57 77.17
N ASN A 399 0.32 128.73 75.98
CA ASN A 399 0.91 129.01 74.65
C ASN A 399 1.91 128.05 73.94
N ASP A 400 1.93 126.74 74.24
CA ASP A 400 2.69 125.76 73.42
C ASP A 400 1.94 125.28 72.16
N LEU A 401 1.40 126.22 71.36
CA LEU A 401 0.73 125.92 70.10
C LEU A 401 1.63 125.15 69.12
N GLY A 402 2.95 125.39 69.17
CA GLY A 402 3.94 124.68 68.33
C GLY A 402 4.03 123.19 68.64
N MET A 403 4.20 122.81 69.92
CA MET A 403 4.25 121.41 70.35
C MET A 403 2.92 120.69 70.12
N LEU A 404 1.80 121.39 70.33
CA LEU A 404 0.47 120.86 70.04
C LEU A 404 0.31 120.59 68.54
N THR A 405 0.69 121.55 67.69
CA THR A 405 0.65 121.40 66.23
C THR A 405 1.55 120.25 65.77
N GLU A 406 2.76 120.13 66.31
CA GLU A 406 3.69 119.04 65.99
C GLU A 406 3.15 117.67 66.41
N SER A 407 2.63 117.54 67.63
CA SER A 407 2.05 116.29 68.13
C SER A 407 0.80 115.88 67.34
N MET A 408 -0.02 116.86 66.92
CA MET A 408 -1.16 116.63 66.02
C MET A 408 -0.73 116.26 64.60
N GLY A 409 0.37 116.83 64.10
CA GLY A 409 0.99 116.45 62.83
C GLY A 409 1.51 115.02 62.85
N GLN A 410 2.19 114.61 63.93
CA GLN A 410 2.64 113.23 64.16
C GLN A 410 1.45 112.25 64.22
N LEU A 411 0.38 112.61 64.93
CA LEU A 411 -0.84 111.82 64.99
C LEU A 411 -1.53 111.70 63.63
N SER A 412 -1.63 112.80 62.88
CA SER A 412 -2.19 112.81 61.52
C SER A 412 -1.37 111.93 60.58
N SER A 413 -0.05 112.05 60.61
CA SER A 413 0.86 111.22 59.82
C SER A 413 0.70 109.74 60.16
N GLY A 414 0.58 109.38 61.44
CA GLY A 414 0.33 108.00 61.85
C GLY A 414 -1.02 107.44 61.38
N LEU A 415 -2.06 108.27 61.34
CA LEU A 415 -3.37 107.89 60.79
C LEU A 415 -3.35 107.75 59.27
N ASP A 416 -2.64 108.63 58.57
CA ASP A 416 -2.49 108.57 57.11
C ASP A 416 -1.67 107.33 56.71
N GLU A 417 -0.57 107.04 57.40
CA GLU A 417 0.21 105.81 57.20
C GLU A 417 -0.62 104.54 57.48
N LEU A 418 -1.43 104.54 58.55
CA LEU A 418 -2.33 103.43 58.84
C LEU A 418 -3.40 103.25 57.75
N SER A 419 -4.04 104.35 57.33
CA SER A 419 -5.04 104.33 56.26
C SER A 419 -4.46 103.83 54.94
N ASN A 420 -3.24 104.27 54.61
CA ASN A 420 -2.52 103.84 53.42
C ASN A 420 -2.10 102.37 53.49
N GLY A 421 -1.74 101.84 54.66
CA GLY A 421 -1.38 100.43 54.85
C GLY A 421 -2.58 99.46 54.81
N ILE A 422 -3.77 99.91 55.18
CA ILE A 422 -4.98 99.05 55.19
C ILE A 422 -5.44 98.67 53.77
N SER A 423 -5.28 99.55 52.79
CA SER A 423 -5.81 99.31 51.44
C SER A 423 -5.06 98.20 50.66
N PRO A 424 -3.72 98.19 50.59
CA PRO A 424 -2.96 97.09 49.98
C PRO A 424 -3.19 95.74 50.67
N LEU A 425 -3.39 95.75 51.99
CA LEU A 425 -3.73 94.53 52.73
C LEU A 425 -5.10 93.97 52.31
N ALA A 426 -6.12 94.82 52.20
CA ALA A 426 -7.45 94.41 51.74
C ALA A 426 -7.39 93.85 50.30
N GLU A 427 -6.58 94.43 49.44
CA GLU A 427 -6.32 93.92 48.10
C GLU A 427 -5.61 92.55 48.12
N SER A 428 -4.59 92.39 48.97
CA SER A 428 -3.89 91.12 49.17
C SER A 428 -4.84 90.00 49.65
N ILE A 429 -5.75 90.31 50.58
CA ILE A 429 -6.78 89.37 51.05
C ILE A 429 -7.72 88.97 49.89
N ASN A 430 -8.11 89.92 49.05
CA ASN A 430 -8.95 89.62 47.88
C ASN A 430 -8.21 88.74 46.85
N GLN A 431 -6.91 88.96 46.65
CA GLN A 431 -6.08 88.12 45.79
C GLN A 431 -5.96 86.68 46.35
N ILE A 432 -5.70 86.53 47.65
CA ILE A 432 -5.67 85.20 48.30
C ILE A 432 -7.04 84.51 48.17
N ASN A 433 -8.15 85.23 48.36
CA ASN A 433 -9.50 84.69 48.21
C ASN A 433 -9.74 84.20 46.77
N GLY A 434 -9.30 84.98 45.77
CA GLY A 434 -9.31 84.55 44.37
C GLY A 434 -8.45 83.31 44.13
N GLY A 435 -7.29 83.21 44.78
CA GLY A 435 -6.42 82.03 44.75
C GLY A 435 -7.07 80.79 45.36
N TYR A 436 -7.68 80.90 46.54
CA TYR A 436 -8.40 79.80 47.18
C TYR A 436 -9.57 79.30 46.35
N LYS A 437 -10.35 80.18 45.72
CA LYS A 437 -11.44 79.76 44.81
C LYS A 437 -10.93 78.94 43.63
N LYS A 438 -9.84 79.38 42.99
CA LYS A 438 -9.22 78.62 41.88
C LYS A 438 -8.69 77.27 42.35
N ILE A 439 -8.08 77.20 43.54
CA ILE A 439 -7.60 75.96 44.12
C ILE A 439 -8.75 75.04 44.53
N GLU A 440 -9.87 75.58 45.04
CA GLU A 440 -11.09 74.84 45.33
C GLU A 440 -11.68 74.20 44.06
N GLU A 441 -11.78 74.97 42.98
CA GLU A 441 -12.20 74.48 41.66
C GLU A 441 -11.27 73.38 41.14
N SER A 442 -9.96 73.58 41.16
CA SER A 442 -8.98 72.57 40.74
C SER A 442 -8.98 71.33 41.65
N SER A 443 -9.18 71.48 42.96
CA SER A 443 -9.30 70.36 43.91
C SER A 443 -10.56 69.52 43.67
N LYS A 444 -11.65 70.15 43.25
CA LYS A 444 -12.87 69.46 42.83
C LYS A 444 -12.63 68.66 41.54
N THR A 445 -11.94 69.26 40.55
CA THR A 445 -11.54 68.56 39.32
C THR A 445 -10.62 67.38 39.62
N LEU A 446 -9.65 67.55 40.52
CA LEU A 446 -8.78 66.47 41.01
C LEU A 446 -9.59 65.34 41.63
N SER A 447 -10.51 65.66 42.54
CA SER A 447 -11.38 64.67 43.20
C SER A 447 -12.25 63.92 42.18
N GLN A 448 -12.76 64.60 41.15
CA GLN A 448 -13.49 63.97 40.05
C GLN A 448 -12.59 63.06 39.21
N GLY A 449 -11.37 63.50 38.88
CA GLY A 449 -10.38 62.70 38.16
C GLY A 449 -9.99 61.42 38.92
N ILE A 450 -9.76 61.52 40.23
CA ILE A 450 -9.48 60.38 41.11
C ILE A 450 -10.68 59.42 41.17
N ASN A 451 -11.90 59.93 41.27
CA ASN A 451 -13.10 59.10 41.25
C ASN A 451 -13.29 58.36 39.91
N ASN A 452 -13.06 59.03 38.78
CA ASN A 452 -13.10 58.40 37.46
C ASN A 452 -12.02 57.31 37.31
N LEU A 453 -10.83 57.56 37.86
CA LEU A 453 -9.75 56.59 37.94
C LEU A 453 -10.13 55.38 38.78
N ASN A 454 -10.71 55.61 39.95
CA ASN A 454 -11.13 54.57 40.87
C ASN A 454 -12.23 53.69 40.24
N GLN A 455 -13.20 54.30 39.55
CA GLN A 455 -14.20 53.56 38.75
C GLN A 455 -13.55 52.76 37.61
N SER A 456 -12.57 53.33 36.91
CA SER A 456 -11.86 52.64 35.84
C SER A 456 -11.05 51.45 36.36
N ALA A 457 -10.41 51.60 37.52
CA ALA A 457 -9.66 50.55 38.20
C ALA A 457 -10.57 49.44 38.75
N GLN A 458 -11.76 49.78 39.27
CA GLN A 458 -12.75 48.78 39.69
C GLN A 458 -13.27 47.93 38.53
N ASN A 459 -13.36 48.51 37.33
CA ASN A 459 -13.78 47.82 36.11
C ASN A 459 -12.66 47.02 35.42
N LEU A 460 -11.45 46.97 35.98
CA LEU A 460 -10.40 46.10 35.47
C LEU A 460 -10.80 44.63 35.67
N PRO A 461 -10.75 43.78 34.62
CA PRO A 461 -11.12 42.38 34.72
C PRO A 461 -10.21 41.66 35.72
N GLY A 462 -10.80 40.80 36.56
CA GLY A 462 -10.04 39.90 37.42
C GLY A 462 -9.30 38.88 36.58
N LEU A 463 -7.98 38.81 36.73
CA LEU A 463 -7.12 37.92 35.94
C LEU A 463 -6.99 36.52 36.54
N ASP A 464 -7.50 36.31 37.75
CA ASP A 464 -7.33 35.05 38.48
C ASP A 464 -7.96 33.87 37.72
N SER A 465 -9.14 34.06 37.11
CA SER A 465 -9.79 33.05 36.29
C SER A 465 -8.99 32.71 35.02
N ASN A 466 -8.29 33.69 34.43
CA ASN A 466 -7.44 33.47 33.27
C ASN A 466 -6.17 32.70 33.65
N VAL A 467 -5.53 33.09 34.74
CA VAL A 467 -4.37 32.40 35.31
C VAL A 467 -4.74 30.94 35.65
N GLN A 468 -5.88 30.71 36.30
CA GLN A 468 -6.38 29.36 36.59
C GLN A 468 -6.61 28.54 35.32
N ASN A 469 -7.22 29.13 34.28
CA ASN A 469 -7.46 28.44 33.01
C ASN A 469 -6.15 28.08 32.28
N ILE A 470 -5.18 28.99 32.23
CA ILE A 470 -3.87 28.73 31.62
C ILE A 470 -3.14 27.63 32.40
N ASN A 471 -3.16 27.68 33.74
CA ASN A 471 -2.57 26.64 34.58
C ASN A 471 -3.25 25.27 34.36
N ALA A 472 -4.57 25.23 34.19
CA ALA A 472 -5.29 24.01 33.85
C ALA A 472 -4.90 23.47 32.46
N GLN A 473 -4.66 24.35 31.48
CA GLN A 473 -4.17 23.95 30.15
C GLN A 473 -2.73 23.42 30.21
N VAL A 474 -1.86 24.07 30.97
CA VAL A 474 -0.49 23.59 31.25
C VAL A 474 -0.54 22.18 31.84
N GLY A 475 -1.39 21.95 32.84
CA GLY A 475 -1.58 20.62 33.43
C GLY A 475 -2.11 19.58 32.44
N ALA A 476 -3.03 19.96 31.55
CA ALA A 476 -3.53 19.06 30.50
C ALA A 476 -2.43 18.71 29.48
N ILE A 477 -1.62 19.69 29.07
CA ILE A 477 -0.47 19.48 28.17
C ILE A 477 0.56 18.56 28.84
N ASP A 478 0.82 18.74 30.13
CA ASP A 478 1.71 17.84 30.89
C ASP A 478 1.21 16.40 30.88
N GLN A 479 -0.10 16.17 31.01
CA GLN A 479 -0.66 14.81 30.90
C GLN A 479 -0.52 14.23 29.49
N VAL A 480 -0.66 15.04 28.44
CA VAL A 480 -0.45 14.60 27.05
C VAL A 480 1.03 14.25 26.83
N ILE A 481 1.95 15.10 27.29
CA ILE A 481 3.40 14.84 27.23
C ILE A 481 3.73 13.53 27.94
N ALA A 482 3.23 13.31 29.15
CA ALA A 482 3.47 12.08 29.91
C ALA A 482 2.96 10.83 29.16
N ASN A 483 1.79 10.90 28.54
CA ASN A 483 1.24 9.81 27.73
C ASN A 483 2.06 9.55 26.46
N LEU A 484 2.53 10.60 25.79
CA LEU A 484 3.39 10.47 24.61
C LEU A 484 4.76 9.88 24.98
N GLN A 485 5.35 10.35 26.08
CA GLN A 485 6.61 9.80 26.60
C GLN A 485 6.49 8.32 26.92
N ALA A 486 5.40 7.88 27.55
CA ALA A 486 5.15 6.47 27.85
C ALA A 486 4.99 5.59 26.59
N LYS A 487 4.67 6.18 25.43
CA LYS A 487 4.50 5.47 24.15
C LYS A 487 5.69 5.64 23.19
N ASN A 488 6.71 6.41 23.57
CA ASN A 488 7.82 6.77 22.70
C ASN A 488 9.03 5.83 22.85
N GLU A 489 8.81 4.50 22.88
CA GLU A 489 9.87 3.50 23.07
C GLU A 489 10.91 3.50 21.93
N ASP A 490 10.49 3.84 20.71
CA ASP A 490 11.34 3.88 19.51
C ASP A 490 11.87 5.29 19.16
N GLY A 491 11.52 6.30 19.96
CA GLY A 491 11.92 7.68 19.76
C GLY A 491 11.15 8.43 18.66
N SER A 492 10.17 7.82 18.01
CA SER A 492 9.41 8.39 16.88
C SER A 492 8.60 9.66 17.19
N LEU A 493 8.27 9.90 18.47
CA LEU A 493 7.43 11.02 18.94
C LEU A 493 8.23 12.15 19.62
N SER A 494 9.56 12.10 19.53
CA SER A 494 10.45 13.00 20.28
C SER A 494 10.25 14.47 19.91
N SER A 495 10.07 14.78 18.63
CA SER A 495 9.83 16.16 18.16
C SER A 495 8.47 16.70 18.60
N GLU A 496 7.42 15.88 18.62
CA GLU A 496 6.10 16.25 19.13
C GLU A 496 6.16 16.58 20.63
N ILE A 497 6.88 15.77 21.41
CA ILE A 497 7.10 16.00 22.85
C ILE A 497 7.87 17.31 23.08
N GLU A 498 8.89 17.59 22.27
CA GLU A 498 9.71 18.80 22.37
C GLU A 498 8.88 20.06 22.04
N ASN A 499 8.07 20.01 20.98
CA ASN A 499 7.14 21.08 20.63
C ASN A 499 6.09 21.33 21.74
N LEU A 500 5.51 20.29 22.32
CA LEU A 500 4.56 20.43 23.43
C LEU A 500 5.22 21.02 24.68
N ASN A 501 6.48 20.66 24.96
CA ASN A 501 7.25 21.27 26.06
C ASN A 501 7.48 22.77 25.81
N ALA A 502 7.80 23.18 24.58
CA ALA A 502 7.96 24.59 24.24
C ALA A 502 6.64 25.37 24.43
N ILE A 503 5.51 24.82 23.99
CA ILE A 503 4.18 25.42 24.20
C ILE A 503 3.87 25.54 25.70
N LYS A 504 4.13 24.48 26.49
CA LYS A 504 3.94 24.48 27.94
C LYS A 504 4.76 25.60 28.61
N GLN A 505 6.02 25.73 28.22
CA GLN A 505 6.93 26.72 28.79
C GLN A 505 6.45 28.14 28.47
N GLY A 506 6.01 28.38 27.23
CA GLY A 506 5.39 29.64 26.84
C GLY A 506 4.13 29.99 27.65
N LEU A 507 3.21 29.04 27.81
CA LEU A 507 2.00 29.23 28.62
C LEU A 507 2.30 29.46 30.11
N SER A 508 3.33 28.81 30.65
CA SER A 508 3.73 28.99 32.06
C SER A 508 4.30 30.39 32.31
N ILE A 509 5.12 30.89 31.38
CA ILE A 509 5.63 32.27 31.41
C ILE A 509 4.47 33.27 31.34
N GLU A 510 3.50 33.03 30.46
CA GLU A 510 2.31 33.87 30.30
C GLU A 510 1.47 33.90 31.59
N SER A 511 1.22 32.74 32.21
CA SER A 511 0.51 32.63 33.48
C SER A 511 1.18 33.45 34.60
N GLN A 512 2.51 33.35 34.70
CA GLN A 512 3.29 34.10 35.69
C GLN A 512 3.20 35.62 35.45
N SER A 513 3.29 36.05 34.19
CA SER A 513 3.14 37.46 33.81
C SER A 513 1.76 38.01 34.18
N LEU A 514 0.70 37.27 33.88
CA LEU A 514 -0.68 37.64 34.24
C LEU A 514 -0.90 37.68 35.75
N SER A 515 -0.27 36.78 36.51
CA SER A 515 -0.32 36.79 37.99
C SER A 515 0.33 38.05 38.57
N VAL A 516 1.51 38.45 38.07
CA VAL A 516 2.17 39.70 38.47
C VAL A 516 1.30 40.92 38.15
N ASN A 517 0.66 40.94 36.98
CA ASN A 517 -0.27 42.00 36.59
C ASN A 517 -1.53 42.04 37.47
N SER A 518 -2.05 40.89 37.91
CA SER A 518 -3.18 40.82 38.85
C SER A 518 -2.81 41.47 40.20
N GLN A 519 -1.62 41.17 40.72
CA GLN A 519 -1.12 41.77 41.95
C GLN A 519 -0.91 43.28 41.81
N ALA A 520 -0.40 43.74 40.67
CA ALA A 520 -0.26 45.17 40.38
C ALA A 520 -1.62 45.89 40.37
N ASN A 521 -2.66 45.27 39.81
CA ASN A 521 -4.02 45.83 39.81
C ASN A 521 -4.58 46.01 41.22
N LEU A 522 -4.29 45.09 42.15
CA LEU A 522 -4.69 45.23 43.57
C LEU A 522 -4.00 46.42 44.22
N SER A 523 -2.68 46.55 44.05
CA SER A 523 -1.92 47.68 44.60
C SER A 523 -2.37 49.03 44.03
N ILE A 524 -2.75 49.08 42.76
CA ILE A 524 -3.33 50.29 42.14
C ILE A 524 -4.67 50.66 42.80
N LYS A 525 -5.55 49.68 43.04
CA LYS A 525 -6.86 49.92 43.70
C LYS A 525 -6.67 50.48 45.11
N GLU A 526 -5.75 49.91 45.89
CA GLU A 526 -5.44 50.39 47.24
C GLU A 526 -4.86 51.81 47.22
N GLY A 527 -3.89 52.07 46.34
CA GLY A 527 -3.29 53.40 46.19
C GLY A 527 -4.29 54.48 45.77
N LEU A 528 -5.21 54.16 44.83
CA LEU A 528 -6.28 55.07 44.41
C LEU A 528 -7.27 55.36 45.56
N GLY A 529 -7.54 54.38 46.42
CA GLY A 529 -8.36 54.57 47.62
C GLY A 529 -7.74 55.55 48.60
N GLN A 530 -6.43 55.42 48.86
CA GLN A 530 -5.68 56.36 49.72
C GLN A 530 -5.66 57.77 49.12
N LEU A 531 -5.46 57.88 47.81
CA LEU A 531 -5.44 59.14 47.08
C LEU A 531 -6.80 59.86 47.10
N ALA A 532 -7.90 59.10 46.97
CA ALA A 532 -9.26 59.65 47.10
C ALA A 532 -9.48 60.27 48.48
N GLY A 533 -9.10 59.56 49.55
CA GLY A 533 -9.18 60.08 50.92
C GLY A 533 -8.34 61.35 51.11
N GLY A 534 -7.11 61.38 50.61
CA GLY A 534 -6.26 62.56 50.66
C GLY A 534 -6.84 63.78 49.92
N SER A 535 -7.51 63.57 48.78
CA SER A 535 -8.15 64.64 47.99
C SER A 535 -9.38 65.24 48.71
N GLU A 536 -10.14 64.42 49.43
CA GLU A 536 -11.25 64.87 50.26
C GLU A 536 -10.75 65.72 51.44
N GLU A 537 -9.68 65.29 52.12
CA GLU A 537 -9.03 66.04 53.19
C GLU A 537 -8.48 67.40 52.71
N LEU A 538 -7.87 67.42 51.52
CA LEU A 538 -7.38 68.64 50.86
C LEU A 538 -8.53 69.62 50.61
N THR A 539 -9.61 69.15 49.99
CA THR A 539 -10.80 69.98 49.69
C THR A 539 -11.41 70.56 50.98
N SER A 540 -11.52 69.74 52.03
CA SER A 540 -12.00 70.17 53.36
C SER A 540 -11.10 71.25 53.97
N SER A 541 -9.78 71.11 53.82
CA SER A 541 -8.79 72.06 54.34
C SER A 541 -8.82 73.40 53.60
N ILE A 542 -8.96 73.38 52.27
CA ILE A 542 -9.13 74.58 51.43
C ILE A 542 -10.39 75.34 51.85
N ASN A 543 -11.51 74.65 52.03
CA ASN A 543 -12.79 75.28 52.42
C ASN A 543 -12.72 75.95 53.80
N LYS A 544 -12.04 75.31 54.76
CA LYS A 544 -11.79 75.90 56.10
C LYS A 544 -10.92 77.15 56.00
N ALA A 545 -9.85 77.11 55.20
CA ALA A 545 -8.96 78.25 55.01
C ALA A 545 -9.66 79.43 54.31
N ASN A 546 -10.43 79.16 53.27
CA ASN A 546 -11.23 80.16 52.54
C ASN A 546 -12.25 80.85 53.47
N SER A 547 -12.95 80.06 54.29
CA SER A 547 -13.90 80.57 55.29
C SER A 547 -13.21 81.47 56.34
N GLY A 548 -12.04 81.05 56.84
CA GLY A 548 -11.26 81.84 57.79
C GLY A 548 -10.79 83.17 57.21
N LEU A 549 -10.34 83.17 55.95
CA LEU A 549 -9.94 84.38 55.24
C LEU A 549 -11.12 85.35 55.01
N GLY A 550 -12.30 84.82 54.70
CA GLY A 550 -13.52 85.63 54.57
C GLY A 550 -13.86 86.41 55.84
N GLN A 551 -13.69 85.79 57.01
CA GLN A 551 -13.89 86.46 58.31
C GLN A 551 -12.87 87.57 58.55
N VAL A 552 -11.60 87.35 58.15
CA VAL A 552 -10.55 88.36 58.25
C VAL A 552 -10.83 89.55 57.32
N SER A 553 -11.23 89.28 56.07
CA SER A 553 -11.61 90.30 55.09
C SER A 553 -12.71 91.22 55.61
N SER A 554 -13.79 90.64 56.16
CA SER A 554 -14.89 91.41 56.74
C SER A 554 -14.42 92.33 57.87
N LYS A 555 -13.66 91.79 58.83
CA LYS A 555 -13.16 92.57 59.98
C LYS A 555 -12.16 93.66 59.57
N LEU A 556 -11.36 93.43 58.55
CA LEU A 556 -10.43 94.43 58.04
C LEU A 556 -11.19 95.59 57.37
N ASN A 557 -12.21 95.30 56.57
CA ASN A 557 -13.04 96.33 55.94
C ASN A 557 -13.77 97.19 56.99
N ASP A 558 -14.32 96.57 58.04
CA ASP A 558 -14.92 97.31 59.16
C ASP A 558 -13.90 98.23 59.86
N SER A 559 -12.64 97.75 59.98
CA SER A 559 -11.56 98.51 60.59
C SER A 559 -11.12 99.68 59.69
N LYS A 560 -11.07 99.47 58.37
CA LYS A 560 -10.78 100.50 57.36
C LYS A 560 -11.75 101.68 57.48
N GLU A 561 -13.05 101.39 57.51
CA GLU A 561 -14.10 102.42 57.60
C GLU A 561 -14.00 103.23 58.90
N LYS A 562 -13.72 102.55 60.04
CA LYS A 562 -13.52 103.20 61.34
C LYS A 562 -12.28 104.09 61.38
N VAL A 563 -11.15 103.65 60.80
CA VAL A 563 -9.91 104.45 60.73
C VAL A 563 -10.11 105.67 59.83
N GLN A 564 -10.73 105.51 58.66
CA GLN A 564 -11.03 106.62 57.75
C GLN A 564 -11.95 107.66 58.41
N THR A 565 -12.98 107.20 59.11
CA THR A 565 -13.88 108.09 59.86
C THR A 565 -13.15 108.84 60.98
N SER A 566 -12.26 108.15 61.71
CA SER A 566 -11.49 108.75 62.81
C SER A 566 -10.45 109.75 62.30
N SER A 567 -9.75 109.44 61.21
CA SER A 567 -8.82 110.36 60.54
C SER A 567 -9.54 111.62 60.03
N ALA A 568 -10.70 111.47 59.38
CA ALA A 568 -11.50 112.61 58.94
C ALA A 568 -11.93 113.52 60.10
N LYS A 569 -12.38 112.93 61.22
CA LYS A 569 -12.74 113.68 62.44
C LYS A 569 -11.54 114.40 63.05
N LEU A 570 -10.36 113.76 63.11
CA LEU A 570 -9.15 114.40 63.63
C LEU A 570 -8.70 115.55 62.72
N SER A 571 -8.70 115.36 61.39
CA SER A 571 -8.35 116.42 60.44
C SER A 571 -9.26 117.64 60.59
N GLN A 572 -10.56 117.42 60.80
CA GLN A 572 -11.51 118.48 61.11
C GLN A 572 -11.24 119.16 62.46
N ALA A 573 -10.91 118.40 63.50
CA ALA A 573 -10.55 118.94 64.81
C ALA A 573 -9.25 119.78 64.74
N SER A 574 -8.25 119.29 64.01
CA SER A 574 -6.99 119.98 63.73
C SER A 574 -7.21 121.34 63.07
N LYS A 575 -7.97 121.38 61.97
CA LYS A 575 -8.32 122.64 61.29
C LYS A 575 -9.05 123.65 62.18
N LYS A 576 -9.88 123.18 63.13
CA LYS A 576 -10.61 124.03 64.08
C LYS A 576 -9.73 124.57 65.21
N ILE A 577 -8.72 123.82 65.62
CA ILE A 577 -7.75 124.25 66.65
C ILE A 577 -6.76 125.26 66.08
N SER A 578 -6.33 125.07 64.83
CA SER A 578 -5.48 126.04 64.12
C SER A 578 -6.11 127.43 63.96
N SER A 579 -7.44 127.55 64.02
CA SER A 579 -8.16 128.81 63.82
C SER A 579 -8.59 129.52 65.12
N SER A 580 -8.65 128.83 66.27
CA SER A 580 -8.95 129.42 67.59
C SER A 580 -8.74 128.43 68.75
N LEU A 581 -7.83 128.75 69.68
CA LEU A 581 -7.66 128.01 70.94
C LEU A 581 -8.71 128.43 71.97
N SER A 582 -9.73 127.58 72.19
CA SER A 582 -10.63 127.72 73.33
C SER A 582 -10.55 126.49 74.23
N ASN A 583 -10.74 126.65 75.55
CA ASN A 583 -10.75 125.54 76.50
C ASN A 583 -11.79 124.46 76.14
N SER A 584 -12.90 124.85 75.49
CA SER A 584 -13.91 123.92 74.97
C SER A 584 -13.37 123.06 73.81
N ASN A 585 -12.55 123.63 72.93
CA ASN A 585 -11.91 122.90 71.83
C ASN A 585 -10.81 121.96 72.32
N ILE A 586 -10.03 122.36 73.35
CA ILE A 586 -9.00 121.51 73.97
C ILE A 586 -9.65 120.29 74.64
N LYS A 587 -10.73 120.48 75.42
CA LYS A 587 -11.45 119.36 76.05
C LYS A 587 -12.04 118.38 75.01
N LYS A 588 -12.59 118.89 73.92
CA LYS A 588 -13.06 118.05 72.80
C LYS A 588 -11.91 117.31 72.11
N LEU A 589 -10.71 117.88 72.07
CA LEU A 589 -9.52 117.22 71.56
C LEU A 589 -9.07 116.11 72.50
N GLU A 590 -9.04 116.35 73.82
CA GLU A 590 -8.74 115.32 74.82
C GLU A 590 -9.69 114.12 74.70
N GLU A 591 -10.99 114.38 74.60
CA GLU A 591 -12.01 113.35 74.36
C GLU A 591 -11.75 112.59 73.05
N SER A 592 -11.41 113.31 71.97
CA SER A 592 -11.08 112.71 70.67
C SER A 592 -9.81 111.87 70.72
N VAL A 593 -8.77 112.31 71.43
CA VAL A 593 -7.50 111.58 71.60
C VAL A 593 -7.71 110.32 72.44
N ILE A 594 -8.55 110.36 73.48
CA ILE A 594 -8.93 109.17 74.26
C ILE A 594 -9.68 108.17 73.37
N MET A 595 -10.62 108.63 72.54
CA MET A 595 -11.32 107.76 71.60
C MET A 595 -10.39 107.15 70.56
N ILE A 596 -9.44 107.92 70.02
CA ILE A 596 -8.45 107.42 69.05
C ILE A 596 -7.51 106.42 69.72
N ASP A 597 -7.10 106.65 70.97
CA ASP A 597 -6.23 105.72 71.70
C ASP A 597 -6.92 104.39 72.04
N ASP A 598 -8.19 104.42 72.50
CA ASP A 598 -8.99 103.21 72.72
C ASP A 598 -9.22 102.44 71.41
N ALA A 599 -9.55 103.15 70.33
CA ALA A 599 -9.68 102.56 69.01
C ALA A 599 -8.36 101.97 68.51
N THR A 600 -7.24 102.68 68.66
CA THR A 600 -5.89 102.24 68.26
C THR A 600 -5.46 101.03 69.06
N GLY A 601 -5.73 100.98 70.37
CA GLY A 601 -5.45 99.81 71.21
C GLY A 601 -6.23 98.57 70.78
N LYS A 602 -7.53 98.72 70.48
CA LYS A 602 -8.37 97.63 69.95
C LYS A 602 -7.91 97.17 68.56
N ILE A 603 -7.52 98.12 67.70
CA ILE A 603 -7.01 97.82 66.35
C ILE A 603 -5.63 97.16 66.43
N LYS A 604 -4.73 97.58 67.35
CA LYS A 604 -3.41 96.95 67.58
C LYS A 604 -3.55 95.49 68.01
N ALA A 605 -4.39 95.20 69.00
CA ALA A 605 -4.69 93.82 69.40
C ALA A 605 -5.30 92.99 68.25
N GLY A 606 -6.07 93.62 67.36
CA GLY A 606 -6.57 92.99 66.13
C GLY A 606 -5.47 92.75 65.09
N SER A 607 -4.56 93.70 64.90
CA SER A 607 -3.45 93.63 63.96
C SER A 607 -2.38 92.62 64.35
N GLU A 608 -2.10 92.45 65.65
CA GLU A 608 -1.20 91.42 66.16
C GLU A 608 -1.76 90.02 65.87
N LYS A 609 -3.06 89.82 66.14
CA LYS A 609 -3.76 88.58 65.79
C LYS A 609 -3.80 88.33 64.29
N LEU A 610 -3.95 89.38 63.49
CA LEU A 610 -3.89 89.31 62.03
C LEU A 610 -2.47 88.92 61.56
N LYS A 611 -1.42 89.54 62.10
CA LYS A 611 -0.02 89.24 61.78
C LYS A 611 0.33 87.80 62.12
N GLU A 612 -0.01 87.34 63.33
CA GLU A 612 0.11 85.92 63.68
C GLU A 612 -0.70 85.02 62.75
N GLY A 613 -1.92 85.43 62.39
CA GLY A 613 -2.77 84.73 61.44
C GLY A 613 -2.15 84.64 60.04
N ALA A 614 -1.54 85.71 59.56
CA ALA A 614 -0.87 85.80 58.27
C ALA A 614 0.41 84.97 58.23
N GLN A 615 1.20 84.97 59.31
CA GLN A 615 2.36 84.08 59.45
C GLN A 615 1.94 82.61 59.47
N ARG A 616 0.90 82.26 60.25
CA ARG A 616 0.34 80.91 60.25
C ARG A 616 -0.21 80.52 58.87
N ASN A 617 -0.82 81.46 58.15
CA ASN A 617 -1.30 81.25 56.78
C ASN A 617 -0.12 80.99 55.84
N GLN A 618 0.92 81.81 55.83
CA GLN A 618 2.11 81.63 54.99
C GLN A 618 2.80 80.28 55.25
N VAL A 619 2.97 79.88 56.53
CA VAL A 619 3.48 78.55 56.88
C VAL A 619 2.56 77.43 56.36
N GLY A 620 1.24 77.60 56.48
CA GLY A 620 0.26 76.64 55.96
C GLY A 620 0.30 76.51 54.44
N VAL A 621 0.37 77.63 53.71
CA VAL A 621 0.45 77.65 52.24
C VAL A 621 1.77 77.04 51.76
N ASN A 622 2.90 77.32 52.43
CA ASN A 622 4.19 76.70 52.11
C ASN A 622 4.16 75.17 52.31
N LYS A 623 3.56 74.70 53.42
CA LYS A 623 3.38 73.25 53.66
C LYS A 623 2.51 72.60 52.58
N LEU A 624 1.40 73.25 52.23
CA LEU A 624 0.52 72.79 51.16
C LEU A 624 1.26 72.74 49.81
N SER A 625 2.04 73.78 49.48
CA SER A 625 2.84 73.84 48.27
C SER A 625 3.86 72.69 48.21
N GLY A 626 4.51 72.37 49.32
CA GLY A 626 5.42 71.22 49.42
C GLY A 626 4.70 69.89 49.16
N ALA A 627 3.51 69.71 49.75
CA ALA A 627 2.70 68.51 49.56
C ALA A 627 2.22 68.35 48.10
N ILE A 628 1.75 69.42 47.44
CA ILE A 628 1.32 69.34 46.03
C ILE A 628 2.52 69.12 45.10
N ASN A 629 3.69 69.72 45.36
CA ASN A 629 4.90 69.44 44.58
C ASN A 629 5.33 67.97 44.68
N GLN A 630 5.26 67.38 45.87
CA GLN A 630 5.52 65.95 46.05
C GLN A 630 4.48 65.08 45.32
N LEU A 631 3.21 65.47 45.37
CA LEU A 631 2.13 64.81 44.65
C LEU A 631 2.36 64.86 43.13
N ASP A 632 2.77 66.00 42.59
CA ASP A 632 3.06 66.20 41.16
C ASP A 632 4.24 65.34 40.69
N SER A 633 5.32 65.30 41.46
CA SER A 633 6.47 64.43 41.19
C SER A 633 6.05 62.95 41.11
N ASN A 634 5.28 62.48 42.09
CA ASN A 634 4.78 61.11 42.11
C ASN A 634 3.76 60.83 40.99
N SER A 635 3.01 61.85 40.58
CA SER A 635 2.06 61.76 39.47
C SER A 635 2.75 61.53 38.13
N GLY A 636 3.91 62.14 37.91
CA GLY A 636 4.73 61.91 36.71
C GLY A 636 5.21 60.45 36.58
N GLU A 637 5.65 59.83 37.68
CA GLU A 637 6.03 58.42 37.69
C GLU A 637 4.84 57.50 37.38
N LEU A 638 3.67 57.80 37.97
CA LEU A 638 2.43 57.05 37.70
C LEU A 638 1.98 57.17 36.24
N LEU A 639 2.13 58.35 35.63
CA LEU A 639 1.84 58.57 34.22
C LEU A 639 2.77 57.73 33.33
N ASN A 640 4.07 57.74 33.61
CA ASN A 640 5.04 56.95 32.86
C ASN A 640 4.81 55.43 33.01
N GLY A 641 4.47 54.98 34.23
CA GLY A 641 4.13 53.58 34.50
C GLY A 641 2.85 53.14 33.76
N SER A 642 1.78 53.94 33.80
CA SER A 642 0.53 53.64 33.10
C SER A 642 0.68 53.70 31.57
N ALA A 643 1.53 54.59 31.03
CA ALA A 643 1.89 54.62 29.62
C ALA A 643 2.61 53.33 29.19
N SER A 644 3.58 52.90 30.01
CA SER A 644 4.35 51.67 29.77
C SER A 644 3.47 50.43 29.80
N LEU A 645 2.56 50.34 30.78
CA LEU A 645 1.57 49.25 30.85
C LEU A 645 0.64 49.23 29.64
N SER A 646 0.08 50.39 29.25
CA SER A 646 -0.77 50.51 28.07
C SER A 646 -0.03 50.09 26.78
N SER A 647 1.24 50.50 26.63
CA SER A 647 2.08 50.08 25.51
C SER A 647 2.35 48.56 25.52
N GLY A 648 2.69 47.99 26.68
CA GLY A 648 2.92 46.55 26.85
C GLY A 648 1.69 45.71 26.54
N LEU A 649 0.50 46.15 26.97
CA LEU A 649 -0.77 45.50 26.67
C LEU A 649 -1.13 45.56 25.17
N ASN A 650 -0.81 46.67 24.49
CA ASN A 650 -0.95 46.74 23.04
C ASN A 650 -0.01 45.75 22.33
N GLN A 651 1.26 45.66 22.76
CA GLN A 651 2.19 44.67 22.21
C GLN A 651 1.72 43.23 22.47
N PHE A 652 1.16 42.96 23.64
CA PHE A 652 0.60 41.65 23.97
C PHE A 652 -0.61 41.31 23.10
N GLN A 653 -1.51 42.27 22.85
CA GLN A 653 -2.63 42.10 21.92
C GLN A 653 -2.15 41.81 20.50
N GLU A 654 -1.12 42.49 20.01
CA GLU A 654 -0.54 42.19 18.69
C GLU A 654 0.06 40.78 18.63
N ARG A 655 0.78 40.35 19.67
CA ARG A 655 1.32 38.98 19.77
C ARG A 655 0.22 37.93 19.88
N SER A 656 -0.90 38.22 20.56
CA SER A 656 -2.02 37.28 20.68
C SER A 656 -2.73 37.03 19.35
N LYS A 657 -2.61 37.94 18.35
CA LYS A 657 -3.09 37.69 16.98
C LYS A 657 -2.36 36.51 16.33
N SER A 658 -1.08 36.30 16.59
CA SER A 658 -0.39 35.09 16.12
C SER A 658 -0.97 33.83 16.76
N LEU A 659 -1.34 33.89 18.05
CA LEU A 659 -2.04 32.81 18.73
C LEU A 659 -3.42 32.52 18.10
N SER A 660 -4.10 33.54 17.57
CA SER A 660 -5.39 33.37 16.87
C SER A 660 -5.29 32.56 15.57
N GLN A 661 -4.12 32.51 14.93
CA GLN A 661 -3.91 31.66 13.75
C GLN A 661 -3.98 30.15 14.10
N LEU A 662 -3.60 29.78 15.33
CA LEU A 662 -3.74 28.40 15.83
C LEU A 662 -5.21 28.00 16.06
N ALA A 663 -6.14 28.96 16.14
CA ALA A 663 -7.56 28.64 16.27
C ALA A 663 -8.10 27.91 15.02
N ASN A 664 -7.48 28.09 13.86
CA ASN A 664 -7.92 27.46 12.61
C ASN A 664 -7.03 26.28 12.20
N ILE A 665 -6.14 25.80 13.09
CA ILE A 665 -5.18 24.73 12.76
C ILE A 665 -5.86 23.41 12.39
N ASN A 666 -7.04 23.14 13.00
CA ASN A 666 -7.85 21.97 12.64
C ASN A 666 -8.34 22.06 11.20
N GLU A 667 -8.86 23.21 10.77
CA GLU A 667 -9.39 23.38 9.42
C GLU A 667 -8.30 23.48 8.35
N THR A 668 -7.20 24.16 8.66
CA THR A 668 -6.17 24.51 7.67
C THR A 668 -5.09 23.44 7.50
N ALA A 669 -4.83 22.63 8.53
CA ALA A 669 -3.73 21.65 8.51
C ALA A 669 -4.16 20.24 8.91
N ILE A 670 -4.76 20.08 10.10
CA ILE A 670 -5.01 18.75 10.67
C ILE A 670 -6.08 17.98 9.87
N ASN A 671 -7.24 18.59 9.59
CA ASN A 671 -8.31 17.92 8.84
C ASN A 671 -7.90 17.58 7.39
N PRO A 672 -7.26 18.49 6.62
CA PRO A 672 -6.73 18.16 5.30
C PRO A 672 -5.72 17.00 5.33
N MET A 673 -4.80 17.00 6.29
CA MET A 673 -3.82 15.93 6.43
C MET A 673 -4.47 14.61 6.84
N ALA A 674 -5.41 14.61 7.79
CA ALA A 674 -6.19 13.44 8.19
C ALA A 674 -6.94 12.84 6.99
N ASN A 675 -7.54 13.69 6.15
CA ASN A 675 -8.21 13.26 4.92
C ASN A 675 -7.24 12.64 3.92
N GLY A 676 -6.07 13.26 3.71
CA GLY A 676 -5.01 12.72 2.86
C GLY A 676 -4.52 11.35 3.35
N LEU A 677 -4.33 11.19 4.66
CA LEU A 677 -3.94 9.92 5.29
C LEU A 677 -5.03 8.84 5.14
N LYS A 678 -6.31 9.21 5.28
CA LYS A 678 -7.45 8.29 5.03
C LYS A 678 -7.52 7.85 3.57
N GLN A 679 -7.22 8.73 2.62
CA GLN A 679 -7.15 8.35 1.20
C GLN A 679 -5.98 7.39 0.93
N LEU A 680 -4.82 7.64 1.54
CA LEU A 680 -3.67 6.76 1.45
C LEU A 680 -3.96 5.37 2.04
N ASP A 681 -4.54 5.30 3.25
CA ASP A 681 -4.94 4.06 3.91
C ASP A 681 -5.93 3.25 3.03
N ASN A 682 -6.92 3.92 2.44
CA ASN A 682 -7.83 3.29 1.49
C ASN A 682 -7.10 2.73 0.26
N GLY A 683 -6.11 3.45 -0.29
CA GLY A 683 -5.29 2.99 -1.40
C GLY A 683 -4.46 1.75 -1.04
N ILE A 684 -3.86 1.75 0.15
CA ILE A 684 -3.06 0.63 0.66
C ILE A 684 -3.95 -0.59 0.95
N ASN A 685 -5.14 -0.40 1.51
CA ASN A 685 -6.10 -1.48 1.72
C ASN A 685 -6.54 -2.12 0.38
N LYS A 686 -6.75 -1.31 -0.66
CA LYS A 686 -7.00 -1.84 -2.02
C LYS A 686 -5.81 -2.65 -2.53
N LEU A 687 -4.57 -2.15 -2.37
CA LEU A 687 -3.37 -2.88 -2.74
C LEU A 687 -3.29 -4.24 -2.04
N SER A 688 -3.46 -4.26 -0.71
CA SER A 688 -3.45 -5.50 0.08
C SER A 688 -4.52 -6.50 -0.36
N ASN A 689 -5.72 -6.03 -0.70
CA ASN A 689 -6.78 -6.89 -1.22
C ASN A 689 -6.43 -7.46 -2.61
N SER A 690 -5.90 -6.63 -3.51
CA SER A 690 -5.49 -7.04 -4.86
C SER A 690 -4.32 -8.03 -4.83
N THR A 691 -3.35 -7.85 -3.94
CA THR A 691 -2.25 -8.82 -3.76
C THR A 691 -2.77 -10.14 -3.20
N GLY A 692 -3.79 -10.12 -2.35
CA GLY A 692 -4.46 -11.32 -1.85
C GLY A 692 -5.18 -12.09 -2.98
N GLN A 693 -5.88 -11.39 -3.85
CA GLN A 693 -6.50 -11.98 -5.05
C GLN A 693 -5.45 -12.56 -6.00
N LEU A 694 -4.36 -11.84 -6.25
CA LEU A 694 -3.25 -12.31 -7.07
C LEU A 694 -2.62 -13.59 -6.49
N LYS A 695 -2.44 -13.64 -5.17
CA LYS A 695 -1.93 -14.84 -4.48
C LYS A 695 -2.86 -16.04 -4.65
N ASN A 696 -4.16 -15.85 -4.45
CA ASN A 696 -5.15 -16.92 -4.64
C ASN A 696 -5.14 -17.44 -6.10
N GLY A 697 -5.07 -16.53 -7.08
CA GLY A 697 -4.98 -16.92 -8.50
C GLY A 697 -3.69 -17.68 -8.81
N SER A 698 -2.57 -17.25 -8.23
CA SER A 698 -1.27 -17.91 -8.36
C SER A 698 -1.27 -19.31 -7.73
N ASP A 699 -1.88 -19.48 -6.55
CA ASP A 699 -2.06 -20.79 -5.92
C ASP A 699 -2.89 -21.75 -6.79
N GLN A 700 -3.96 -21.24 -7.39
CA GLN A 700 -4.80 -22.01 -8.30
C GLN A 700 -4.04 -22.41 -9.58
N TYR A 701 -3.23 -21.50 -10.13
CA TYR A 701 -2.36 -21.78 -11.27
C TYR A 701 -1.37 -22.90 -10.93
N VAL A 702 -0.63 -22.79 -9.82
CA VAL A 702 0.37 -23.80 -9.43
C VAL A 702 -0.29 -25.17 -9.22
N SER A 703 -1.43 -25.21 -8.52
CA SER A 703 -2.20 -26.44 -8.32
C SER A 703 -2.66 -27.08 -9.64
N SER A 704 -3.13 -26.27 -10.58
CA SER A 704 -3.58 -26.75 -11.90
C SER A 704 -2.41 -27.23 -12.75
N PHE A 705 -1.29 -26.53 -12.68
CA PHE A 705 -0.08 -26.89 -13.41
C PHE A 705 0.54 -28.19 -12.91
N GLU A 706 0.50 -28.48 -11.60
CA GLU A 706 0.93 -29.79 -11.09
C GLU A 706 0.09 -30.94 -11.66
N LYS A 707 -1.23 -30.75 -11.82
CA LYS A 707 -2.10 -31.76 -12.45
C LYS A 707 -1.75 -31.96 -13.92
N PHE A 708 -1.52 -30.87 -14.66
CA PHE A 708 -1.08 -30.92 -16.06
C PHE A 708 0.26 -31.67 -16.20
N LYS A 709 1.26 -31.31 -15.38
CA LYS A 709 2.57 -31.97 -15.33
C LYS A 709 2.44 -33.46 -15.06
N LYS A 710 1.59 -33.84 -14.09
CA LYS A 710 1.31 -35.26 -13.80
C LYS A 710 0.70 -35.97 -15.01
N GLY A 711 -0.27 -35.35 -15.68
CA GLY A 711 -0.87 -35.89 -16.90
C GLY A 711 0.15 -36.08 -18.03
N LEU A 712 1.08 -35.14 -18.19
CA LEU A 712 2.16 -35.21 -19.17
C LEU A 712 3.15 -36.35 -18.86
N SER A 713 3.52 -36.49 -17.58
CA SER A 713 4.35 -37.60 -17.11
C SER A 713 3.66 -38.95 -17.32
N ASP A 714 2.35 -39.03 -17.07
CA ASP A 714 1.53 -40.22 -17.33
C ASP A 714 1.47 -40.52 -18.84
N TYR A 715 1.29 -39.50 -19.68
CA TYR A 715 1.26 -39.66 -21.14
C TYR A 715 2.58 -40.22 -21.69
N LYS A 716 3.72 -39.72 -21.21
CA LYS A 716 5.03 -40.28 -21.56
C LYS A 716 5.14 -41.73 -21.06
N THR A 717 5.02 -41.94 -19.75
CA THR A 717 5.32 -43.25 -19.14
C THR A 717 4.34 -44.36 -19.49
N LYS A 718 3.04 -44.04 -19.58
CA LYS A 718 1.99 -45.03 -19.86
C LYS A 718 1.62 -45.12 -21.34
N GLY A 719 1.91 -44.10 -22.13
CA GLY A 719 1.64 -44.05 -23.56
C GLY A 719 2.89 -44.33 -24.38
N ILE A 720 3.80 -43.36 -24.43
CA ILE A 720 4.94 -43.35 -25.35
C ILE A 720 5.98 -44.41 -24.98
N ASP A 721 6.38 -44.52 -23.72
CA ASP A 721 7.39 -45.51 -23.28
C ASP A 721 6.88 -46.95 -23.49
N LYS A 722 5.56 -47.17 -23.32
CA LYS A 722 4.95 -48.47 -23.65
C LYS A 722 4.94 -48.74 -25.15
N LEU A 723 4.70 -47.72 -25.96
CA LEU A 723 4.72 -47.84 -27.42
C LEU A 723 6.15 -48.12 -27.92
N ALA A 724 7.14 -47.40 -27.40
CA ALA A 724 8.56 -47.62 -27.68
C ALA A 724 8.99 -49.05 -27.34
N ASN A 725 8.61 -49.55 -26.16
CA ASN A 725 8.90 -50.94 -25.78
C ASN A 725 8.30 -51.96 -26.79
N LYS A 726 7.06 -51.76 -27.23
CA LYS A 726 6.43 -52.64 -28.24
C LYS A 726 7.04 -52.51 -29.64
N SER A 727 7.70 -51.40 -29.96
CA SER A 727 8.43 -51.26 -31.23
C SER A 727 9.70 -52.12 -31.27
N GLY A 728 10.20 -52.59 -30.12
CA GLY A 728 11.27 -53.59 -30.03
C GLY A 728 10.90 -54.90 -30.74
N ASP A 729 9.68 -55.38 -30.52
CA ASP A 729 9.13 -56.61 -31.14
C ASP A 729 9.12 -56.53 -32.68
N LEU A 730 8.98 -55.33 -33.26
CA LEU A 730 9.02 -55.12 -34.71
C LEU A 730 10.40 -55.43 -35.31
N THR A 731 11.46 -55.26 -34.53
CA THR A 731 12.83 -55.56 -34.96
C THR A 731 13.00 -57.07 -35.12
N GLU A 732 12.57 -57.83 -34.12
CA GLU A 732 12.61 -59.31 -34.15
C GLU A 732 11.77 -59.87 -35.31
N ILE A 733 10.57 -59.32 -35.53
CA ILE A 733 9.69 -59.70 -36.65
C ILE A 733 10.36 -59.43 -38.00
N SER A 734 10.98 -58.26 -38.17
CA SER A 734 11.66 -57.89 -39.42
C SER A 734 12.81 -58.85 -39.72
N GLU A 735 13.65 -59.13 -38.72
CA GLU A 735 14.79 -60.05 -38.87
C GLU A 735 14.34 -61.47 -39.22
N ILE A 736 13.24 -61.97 -38.63
CA ILE A 736 12.70 -63.29 -38.97
C ILE A 736 12.18 -63.33 -40.41
N LEU A 737 11.46 -62.30 -40.84
CA LEU A 737 10.94 -62.20 -42.21
C LEU A 737 12.07 -62.13 -43.24
N ASP A 738 13.14 -61.38 -42.95
CA ASP A 738 14.35 -61.34 -43.77
C ASP A 738 14.99 -62.72 -43.91
N GLN A 739 15.14 -63.45 -42.79
CA GLN A 739 15.72 -64.78 -42.79
C GLN A 739 14.83 -65.81 -43.49
N MET A 740 13.51 -65.72 -43.33
CA MET A 740 12.53 -66.54 -44.05
C MET A 740 12.60 -66.31 -45.56
N SER A 741 12.73 -65.07 -46.01
CA SER A 741 12.89 -64.76 -47.43
C SER A 741 14.21 -65.30 -47.98
N LYS A 742 15.30 -65.12 -47.22
CA LYS A 742 16.62 -65.63 -47.57
C LYS A 742 16.61 -67.16 -47.73
N ILE A 743 16.11 -67.90 -46.75
CA ILE A 743 16.06 -69.37 -46.81
C ILE A 743 15.09 -69.86 -47.91
N ALA A 744 14.01 -69.13 -48.21
CA ALA A 744 13.12 -69.45 -49.32
C ALA A 744 13.84 -69.36 -50.68
N LYS A 745 14.67 -68.33 -50.88
CA LYS A 745 15.51 -68.18 -52.08
C LYS A 745 16.63 -69.21 -52.16
N GLU A 746 17.22 -69.59 -51.02
CA GLU A 746 18.20 -70.68 -50.98
C GLU A 746 17.57 -72.01 -51.38
N ASN A 747 16.31 -72.24 -51.00
CA ASN A 747 15.52 -73.43 -51.34
C ASN A 747 14.61 -73.22 -52.57
N LYS A 748 15.06 -72.44 -53.55
CA LYS A 748 14.27 -72.14 -54.77
C LYS A 748 14.16 -73.33 -55.74
N ALA A 749 15.00 -74.35 -55.60
CA ALA A 749 15.01 -75.56 -56.42
C ALA A 749 15.25 -76.82 -55.56
N ILE A 750 14.60 -77.92 -55.90
CA ILE A 750 14.72 -79.21 -55.20
C ILE A 750 15.78 -80.07 -55.87
N THR A 751 15.75 -80.21 -57.20
CA THR A 751 16.74 -81.00 -57.96
C THR A 751 17.93 -80.17 -58.43
N GLY A 752 18.06 -78.94 -57.91
CA GLY A 752 19.18 -78.04 -58.18
C GLY A 752 18.86 -76.98 -59.24
N THR A 753 19.60 -75.87 -59.17
CA THR A 753 19.56 -74.77 -60.12
C THR A 753 20.90 -74.05 -60.17
N SER A 754 21.10 -73.16 -61.14
CA SER A 754 22.23 -72.23 -61.20
C SER A 754 21.75 -70.78 -61.01
N ASP A 755 22.68 -69.87 -60.76
CA ASP A 755 22.38 -68.45 -60.56
C ASP A 755 21.86 -67.75 -61.83
N ASP A 756 22.01 -68.40 -62.98
CA ASP A 756 21.54 -67.93 -64.29
C ASP A 756 20.02 -68.08 -64.49
N PHE A 757 19.31 -68.68 -63.52
CA PHE A 757 17.86 -68.88 -63.57
C PHE A 757 17.12 -68.14 -62.46
N GLU A 758 16.03 -67.48 -62.84
CA GLU A 758 14.92 -67.27 -61.92
C GLU A 758 14.21 -68.61 -61.74
N THR A 759 14.33 -69.21 -60.55
CA THR A 759 13.86 -70.58 -60.31
C THR A 759 12.73 -70.59 -59.32
N SER A 760 11.66 -71.29 -59.65
CA SER A 760 10.60 -71.65 -58.71
C SER A 760 10.47 -73.16 -58.68
N SER A 761 10.18 -73.70 -57.50
CA SER A 761 9.92 -75.12 -57.33
C SER A 761 8.63 -75.35 -56.57
N ARG A 762 7.92 -76.38 -57.01
CA ARG A 762 6.67 -76.83 -56.41
C ARG A 762 6.63 -78.34 -56.37
N ILE A 763 5.95 -78.87 -55.38
CA ILE A 763 5.76 -80.31 -55.20
C ILE A 763 4.29 -80.57 -55.36
N ILE A 764 3.95 -81.55 -56.20
CA ILE A 764 2.59 -82.06 -56.34
C ILE A 764 2.61 -83.49 -55.83
N GLU A 765 2.08 -83.70 -54.64
CA GLU A 765 1.91 -85.04 -54.09
C GLU A 765 0.52 -85.57 -54.40
N LYS A 766 0.46 -86.81 -54.88
CA LYS A 766 -0.73 -87.62 -54.97
C LYS A 766 -0.60 -88.77 -53.97
N ILE A 767 -1.49 -88.80 -52.99
CA ILE A 767 -1.38 -89.67 -51.82
C ILE A 767 -2.54 -90.66 -51.80
N LYS A 768 -2.15 -91.92 -51.66
CA LYS A 768 -2.97 -93.11 -51.44
C LYS A 768 -2.47 -93.87 -50.22
#